data_AF-A0AA88WFA6-F1
#
_entry.id   AF-A0AA88WFA6-F1
#
_cell.length_a   1.000
_cell.length_b   1.000
_cell.length_c   1.000
_cell.angle_alpha   90.00
_cell.angle_beta   90.00
_cell.angle_gamma   90.00
#
_symmetry.space_group_name_H-M   'P 1'
#
loop_
_entity.id
_entity.type
_entity.pdbx_description
1 polymer ?
#
loop_
_entity_poly.entity_id
_entity_poly.type
_entity_poly.pdbx_seq_one_letter_code
_entity_poly.pdbx_strand_id
1 'polypeptide(L)'
;MSLGASQLWLCFLLLLPLLLFVKKKVDVKRKNKQPPPGPPKLPIIGNLHQLGSLPHQSLWQLSKKYGPVMFLQLGGVPTVIVSSSKAAEEVLKVHDLDCCSRPKLAGTGKLSYNYLDIAFSPYGDYWREMRKLGVLELFSTKRVQSFREELLTLAANITCKVALGKSFRGSGFDGDRFQEIIHEAMAMLGCLSASDFFPSVGWMVDRLTGLHARLERSFKELDAFYQQVIDDHLNPARMKPDQDDIIDVLLKIEKDQAEIGAVQVTKDHIKAILMNIFLAGVDTGTITMVWAMAELAKNPRVMKKVQGEIRSCVGKKGIVSETDIDQLQFLKMVVKETLRLHPPGTLLIPRETISHFKLNGYDIDPKTRLQVNVWAIGRDPSNWKDPEEFLPERFTDSSVDFKGQHFELLPFGAGRRGCPGIYMGTAMVELTLANLLYSFDWKLPSGMKEQDIDMEEAAGQTVYKKSALSLASMSLCASHLWLCFLLLLPLLLFMKKKVDEKRKNRQPPPGPPKLPIIGNLHQLGSLLHRSLWQLSKKYGPVMFLQLGGVPTVIVSSSKAAEEVLKVHDLDCCSRPKLAGAGKLSYNYLDMAFSPYGDYWREMRKIGVVELFSTKMVQSFRYAREEEVAFLIESMAQSSSAGRAVNLSEELLTLTANITCRVALGKSFRGSGFDGDRFQEIIHEAMAMLGCLSASDFFPSVGWIVDRLTGLHARLERSFKELDAFYQQVIDDHLNPARMKPDQDDIIDVLLKIEKDQSGIGAVQFTRDHIKAIIMDIFLAGVDTGTITMVWAMAELAKNPRVMKKVQGEIRSCVGKKGRVSETEVDQLQFLKMVVKETLRLHPPATLLVPRETMSYFKLNGYDIDPKTRLQVNVWAIGRDPNNWKDPEEFLPERFTDSSVDFKGQHFELLPFGAGRRVCPGIYMATTMVELTLANLLLSFDWKLPHGMKEQDIDMEEAAGQTVYKKSPLCLVPIVHQ
;
A
#
# COMPACT_ATOMS: atom_id res chain seq x y z
N MET A 1 -19.14 -8.25 -2.71
CA MET A 1 -20.51 -7.99 -3.21
C MET A 1 -21.19 -9.31 -3.51
N SER A 2 -22.15 -9.76 -2.68
CA SER A 2 -23.00 -10.91 -3.00
C SER A 2 -23.92 -10.55 -4.16
N LEU A 3 -24.15 -11.48 -5.08
CA LEU A 3 -25.27 -11.41 -6.02
C LEU A 3 -26.54 -11.17 -5.21
N GLY A 4 -27.09 -9.96 -5.27
CA GLY A 4 -28.35 -9.65 -4.62
C GLY A 4 -29.46 -10.50 -5.22
N ALA A 5 -30.49 -10.81 -4.43
CA ALA A 5 -31.70 -11.49 -4.89
C ALA A 5 -32.26 -10.89 -6.20
N SER A 6 -31.99 -9.60 -6.47
CA SER A 6 -32.35 -8.88 -7.71
C SER A 6 -31.71 -9.41 -9.00
N GLN A 7 -30.50 -9.99 -8.96
CA GLN A 7 -29.83 -10.54 -10.17
C GLN A 7 -30.30 -11.96 -10.51
N LEU A 8 -30.75 -12.73 -9.51
CA LEU A 8 -31.45 -14.01 -9.73
C LEU A 8 -32.79 -13.81 -10.46
N TRP A 9 -33.47 -12.68 -10.23
CA TRP A 9 -34.68 -12.30 -10.96
C TRP A 9 -34.41 -11.95 -12.44
N LEU A 10 -33.26 -11.34 -12.76
CA LEU A 10 -32.81 -11.11 -14.13
C LEU A 10 -32.53 -12.43 -14.88
N CYS A 11 -31.96 -13.42 -14.20
CA CYS A 11 -31.80 -14.78 -14.73
C CYS A 11 -33.17 -15.44 -15.01
N PHE A 12 -34.16 -15.19 -14.15
CA PHE A 12 -35.52 -15.70 -14.29
C PHE A 12 -36.25 -15.09 -15.50
N LEU A 13 -36.10 -13.78 -15.73
CA LEU A 13 -36.73 -13.07 -16.86
C LEU A 13 -36.08 -13.36 -18.21
N LEU A 14 -34.76 -13.54 -18.28
CA LEU A 14 -34.04 -13.80 -19.52
C LEU A 14 -34.14 -15.26 -20.01
N LEU A 15 -34.31 -16.23 -19.10
CA LEU A 15 -34.35 -17.66 -19.45
C LEU A 15 -35.77 -18.24 -19.55
N LEU A 16 -36.81 -17.48 -19.18
CA LEU A 16 -38.21 -17.93 -19.20
C LEU A 16 -38.66 -18.46 -20.60
N PRO A 17 -38.35 -17.79 -21.73
CA PRO A 17 -38.78 -18.26 -23.05
C PRO A 17 -38.01 -19.50 -23.53
N LEU A 18 -36.72 -19.61 -23.19
CA LEU A 18 -35.85 -20.72 -23.63
C LEU A 18 -36.07 -22.00 -22.80
N LEU A 19 -36.38 -21.87 -21.51
CA LEU A 19 -36.57 -23.00 -20.60
C LEU A 19 -37.96 -23.63 -20.68
N LEU A 20 -38.98 -22.89 -21.13
CA LEU A 20 -40.31 -23.45 -21.45
C LEU A 20 -40.25 -24.45 -22.62
N PHE A 21 -39.22 -24.39 -23.47
CA PHE A 21 -39.03 -25.30 -24.60
C PHE A 21 -38.38 -26.65 -24.19
N VAL A 22 -37.69 -26.74 -23.05
CA VAL A 22 -36.96 -27.94 -22.60
C VAL A 22 -37.80 -28.86 -21.70
N LYS A 23 -39.09 -28.56 -21.50
CA LYS A 23 -40.01 -29.40 -20.71
C LYS A 23 -40.47 -30.64 -21.50
N LYS A 24 -39.55 -31.50 -21.92
CA LYS A 24 -39.88 -32.89 -22.27
C LYS A 24 -38.65 -33.80 -22.15
N LYS A 25 -38.82 -34.84 -21.33
CA LYS A 25 -37.88 -35.94 -20.99
C LYS A 25 -36.87 -35.62 -19.90
N VAL A 26 -37.23 -35.90 -18.64
CA VAL A 26 -36.61 -36.95 -17.81
C VAL A 26 -37.61 -37.27 -16.70
N ASP A 27 -38.42 -38.31 -16.90
CA ASP A 27 -39.20 -38.89 -15.81
C ASP A 27 -39.36 -40.39 -16.06
N VAL A 28 -38.27 -41.15 -15.89
CA VAL A 28 -38.31 -42.61 -15.89
C VAL A 28 -37.20 -43.16 -14.98
N LYS A 29 -37.60 -44.00 -14.02
CA LYS A 29 -36.82 -44.84 -13.06
C LYS A 29 -36.32 -44.20 -11.76
N ARG A 30 -37.23 -43.89 -10.83
CA ARG A 30 -36.98 -43.93 -9.38
C ARG A 30 -38.15 -44.61 -8.67
N LYS A 31 -38.21 -45.95 -8.71
CA LYS A 31 -39.28 -46.70 -8.00
C LYS A 31 -38.85 -47.36 -6.69
N ASN A 32 -37.57 -47.36 -6.30
CA ASN A 32 -37.09 -48.01 -5.05
C ASN A 32 -35.91 -47.28 -4.35
N LYS A 33 -35.69 -45.98 -4.56
CA LYS A 33 -34.59 -45.23 -3.92
C LYS A 33 -35.11 -44.28 -2.85
N GLN A 34 -34.46 -44.24 -1.68
CA GLN A 34 -34.81 -43.37 -0.56
C GLN A 34 -33.79 -42.22 -0.47
N PRO A 35 -34.05 -41.04 -1.09
CA PRO A 35 -33.13 -39.91 -1.01
C PRO A 35 -33.16 -39.28 0.40
N PRO A 36 -32.11 -38.54 0.79
CA PRO A 36 -32.14 -37.75 2.02
C PRO A 36 -33.31 -36.75 2.03
N PRO A 37 -33.83 -36.40 3.23
CA PRO A 37 -34.86 -35.38 3.37
C PRO A 37 -34.38 -34.02 2.87
N GLY A 38 -35.31 -33.15 2.46
CA GLY A 38 -34.95 -31.82 2.00
C GLY A 38 -36.15 -30.88 1.86
N PRO A 39 -35.90 -29.56 1.84
CA PRO A 39 -36.93 -28.57 1.61
C PRO A 39 -37.55 -28.66 0.21
N PRO A 40 -38.81 -28.18 0.03
CA PRO A 40 -39.43 -28.10 -1.28
C PRO A 40 -38.60 -27.21 -2.22
N LYS A 41 -38.46 -27.65 -3.47
CA LYS A 41 -37.68 -26.99 -4.50
C LYS A 41 -38.57 -26.15 -5.42
N LEU A 42 -38.08 -25.00 -5.88
CA LEU A 42 -38.75 -24.23 -6.93
C LEU A 42 -38.43 -24.81 -8.32
N PRO A 43 -39.30 -24.61 -9.32
CA PRO A 43 -38.97 -24.94 -10.70
C PRO A 43 -37.67 -24.27 -11.14
N ILE A 44 -36.85 -24.98 -11.93
CA ILE A 44 -35.61 -24.49 -12.55
C ILE A 44 -34.48 -24.20 -11.55
N ILE A 45 -34.64 -23.24 -10.64
CA ILE A 45 -33.58 -22.81 -9.70
C ILE A 45 -33.41 -23.74 -8.50
N GLY A 46 -34.39 -24.62 -8.27
CA GLY A 46 -34.38 -25.57 -7.17
C GLY A 46 -34.35 -24.88 -5.81
N ASN A 47 -33.36 -25.19 -4.99
CA ASN A 47 -33.17 -24.69 -3.62
C ASN A 47 -32.20 -23.51 -3.52
N LEU A 48 -31.72 -22.94 -4.64
CA LEU A 48 -30.79 -21.78 -4.62
C LEU A 48 -31.35 -20.58 -3.85
N HIS A 49 -32.66 -20.35 -3.91
CA HIS A 49 -33.37 -19.28 -3.18
C HIS A 49 -33.32 -19.40 -1.65
N GLN A 50 -32.87 -20.54 -1.13
CA GLN A 50 -32.78 -20.82 0.31
C GLN A 50 -31.36 -20.59 0.86
N LEU A 51 -30.41 -20.23 -0.02
CA LEU A 51 -29.06 -19.83 0.37
C LEU A 51 -29.07 -18.32 0.61
N GLY A 52 -28.82 -17.91 1.86
CA GLY A 52 -28.64 -16.51 2.23
C GLY A 52 -27.24 -16.00 1.89
N SER A 53 -26.91 -14.80 2.39
CA SER A 53 -25.56 -14.21 2.24
C SER A 53 -24.46 -15.05 2.89
N LEU A 54 -24.79 -15.85 3.91
CA LEU A 54 -23.89 -16.78 4.59
C LEU A 54 -24.42 -18.22 4.44
N PRO A 55 -24.06 -18.92 3.34
CA PRO A 55 -24.63 -20.23 3.02
C PRO A 55 -24.47 -21.27 4.13
N HIS A 56 -23.34 -21.30 4.84
CA HIS A 56 -23.13 -22.23 5.97
C HIS A 56 -24.16 -22.06 7.09
N GLN A 57 -24.57 -20.82 7.40
CA GLN A 57 -25.59 -20.55 8.41
C GLN A 57 -27.00 -20.91 7.90
N SER A 58 -27.32 -20.56 6.65
CA SER A 58 -28.60 -20.95 6.04
C SER A 58 -28.76 -22.48 5.97
N LEU A 59 -27.69 -23.18 5.62
CA LEU A 59 -27.65 -24.64 5.58
C LEU A 59 -27.76 -25.25 6.99
N TRP A 60 -27.16 -24.63 8.01
CA TRP A 60 -27.34 -25.06 9.40
C TRP A 60 -28.79 -24.86 9.87
N GLN A 61 -29.42 -23.74 9.56
CA GLN A 61 -30.84 -23.52 9.89
C GLN A 61 -31.75 -24.57 9.22
N LEU A 62 -31.48 -24.91 7.96
CA LEU A 62 -32.19 -25.97 7.26
C LEU A 62 -31.95 -27.35 7.91
N SER A 63 -30.71 -27.65 8.34
CA SER A 63 -30.40 -28.93 8.96
C SER A 63 -31.09 -29.13 10.31
N LYS A 64 -31.40 -28.05 11.05
CA LYS A 64 -32.26 -28.12 12.25
C LYS A 64 -33.69 -28.59 11.94
N LYS A 65 -34.19 -28.36 10.73
CA LYS A 65 -35.55 -28.74 10.30
C LYS A 65 -35.60 -30.09 9.58
N TYR A 66 -34.65 -30.35 8.68
CA TYR A 66 -34.65 -31.53 7.81
C TYR A 66 -33.67 -32.61 8.23
N GLY A 67 -32.86 -32.37 9.27
CA GLY A 67 -31.87 -33.30 9.78
C GLY A 67 -30.45 -33.01 9.28
N PRO A 68 -29.44 -33.68 9.86
CA PRO A 68 -28.02 -33.39 9.62
C PRO A 68 -27.49 -33.88 8.26
N VAL A 69 -28.27 -34.70 7.54
CA VAL A 69 -28.00 -35.13 6.16
C VAL A 69 -29.22 -34.74 5.33
N MET A 70 -29.05 -33.80 4.41
CA MET A 70 -30.16 -33.28 3.61
C MET A 70 -29.82 -33.15 2.13
N PHE A 71 -30.84 -33.34 1.29
CA PHE A 71 -30.76 -33.23 -0.14
C PHE A 71 -31.28 -31.87 -0.63
N LEU A 72 -30.49 -31.20 -1.46
CA LEU A 72 -30.82 -29.96 -2.14
C LEU A 72 -30.60 -30.12 -3.64
N GLN A 73 -31.54 -29.59 -4.42
CA GLN A 73 -31.37 -29.45 -5.86
C GLN A 73 -30.92 -28.01 -6.13
N LEU A 74 -29.64 -27.77 -6.41
CA LEU A 74 -29.13 -26.42 -6.70
C LEU A 74 -29.06 -26.22 -8.21
N GLY A 75 -30.08 -25.57 -8.79
CA GLY A 75 -30.29 -25.56 -10.24
C GLY A 75 -30.38 -26.99 -10.80
N GLY A 76 -29.51 -27.34 -11.74
CA GLY A 76 -29.38 -28.68 -12.31
C GLY A 76 -28.53 -29.66 -11.47
N VAL A 77 -27.93 -29.23 -10.37
CA VAL A 77 -26.95 -30.03 -9.62
C VAL A 77 -27.56 -30.67 -8.36
N PRO A 78 -27.62 -32.01 -8.26
CA PRO A 78 -27.99 -32.69 -7.03
C PRO A 78 -26.89 -32.51 -5.98
N THR A 79 -27.27 -32.03 -4.80
CA THR A 79 -26.33 -31.69 -3.72
C THR A 79 -26.78 -32.30 -2.39
N VAL A 80 -25.87 -32.91 -1.66
CA VAL A 80 -26.09 -33.41 -0.30
C VAL A 80 -25.26 -32.62 0.68
N ILE A 81 -25.90 -32.17 1.75
CA ILE A 81 -25.28 -31.37 2.80
C ILE A 81 -25.16 -32.24 4.05
N VAL A 82 -23.96 -32.25 4.63
CA VAL A 82 -23.59 -33.02 5.82
C VAL A 82 -23.21 -32.05 6.94
N SER A 83 -23.94 -32.10 8.05
CA SER A 83 -23.80 -31.12 9.16
C SER A 83 -23.62 -31.77 10.55
N SER A 84 -23.32 -33.07 10.63
CA SER A 84 -22.99 -33.76 11.90
C SER A 84 -21.66 -34.50 11.80
N SER A 85 -20.96 -34.64 12.94
CA SER A 85 -19.69 -35.37 13.04
C SER A 85 -19.82 -36.82 12.56
N LYS A 86 -20.87 -37.53 12.99
CA LYS A 86 -21.13 -38.92 12.59
C LYS A 86 -21.30 -39.11 11.08
N ALA A 87 -22.10 -38.24 10.45
CA ALA A 87 -22.29 -38.32 9.00
C ALA A 87 -21.04 -37.85 8.22
N ALA A 88 -20.27 -36.92 8.78
CA ALA A 88 -18.98 -36.53 8.23
C ALA A 88 -17.97 -37.69 8.31
N GLU A 89 -17.94 -38.46 9.40
CA GLU A 89 -17.13 -39.68 9.51
C GLU A 89 -17.51 -40.71 8.44
N GLU A 90 -18.80 -41.00 8.29
CA GLU A 90 -19.29 -41.94 7.28
C GLU A 90 -18.87 -41.53 5.86
N VAL A 91 -18.96 -40.23 5.53
CA VAL A 91 -18.55 -39.71 4.22
C VAL A 91 -17.04 -39.67 4.02
N LEU A 92 -16.28 -39.20 5.02
CA LEU A 92 -14.86 -38.84 4.86
C LEU A 92 -13.91 -39.97 5.24
N LYS A 93 -14.41 -41.04 5.86
CA LYS A 93 -13.64 -42.21 6.30
C LYS A 93 -14.20 -43.51 5.73
N VAL A 94 -15.49 -43.79 5.94
CA VAL A 94 -16.11 -45.05 5.50
C VAL A 94 -16.28 -45.07 3.98
N HIS A 95 -16.87 -44.01 3.43
CA HIS A 95 -17.14 -43.82 2.00
C HIS A 95 -16.18 -42.84 1.34
N ASP A 96 -14.96 -42.70 1.87
CA ASP A 96 -13.99 -41.73 1.37
C ASP A 96 -13.70 -41.93 -0.12
N LEU A 97 -13.50 -43.17 -0.57
CA LEU A 97 -13.26 -43.46 -1.99
C LEU A 97 -14.46 -43.10 -2.86
N ASP A 98 -15.68 -43.44 -2.42
CA ASP A 98 -16.92 -43.11 -3.12
C ASP A 98 -17.15 -41.60 -3.21
N CYS A 99 -16.60 -40.83 -2.27
CA CYS A 99 -16.81 -39.40 -2.12
C CYS A 99 -15.59 -38.53 -2.44
N CYS A 100 -14.46 -39.04 -2.92
CA CYS A 100 -13.21 -38.26 -2.98
C CYS A 100 -12.97 -37.47 -4.28
N SER A 101 -13.87 -37.51 -5.27
CA SER A 101 -13.70 -36.72 -6.50
C SER A 101 -14.06 -35.25 -6.29
N ARG A 102 -13.71 -34.40 -7.26
CA ARG A 102 -14.00 -32.96 -7.27
C ARG A 102 -14.92 -32.62 -8.44
N PRO A 103 -15.96 -31.80 -8.23
CA PRO A 103 -16.77 -31.29 -9.33
C PRO A 103 -15.94 -30.29 -10.16
N LYS A 104 -16.20 -30.25 -11.47
CA LYS A 104 -15.58 -29.28 -12.37
C LYS A 104 -16.35 -27.95 -12.30
N LEU A 105 -15.87 -26.99 -11.51
CA LEU A 105 -16.46 -25.66 -11.36
C LEU A 105 -15.73 -24.64 -12.24
N ALA A 106 -16.44 -23.67 -12.81
CA ALA A 106 -15.87 -22.71 -13.76
C ALA A 106 -14.72 -21.89 -13.16
N GLY A 107 -14.91 -21.39 -11.93
CA GLY A 107 -13.88 -20.62 -11.21
C GLY A 107 -12.62 -21.43 -10.97
N THR A 108 -12.76 -22.64 -10.42
CA THR A 108 -11.61 -23.53 -10.17
C THR A 108 -10.94 -23.93 -11.47
N GLY A 109 -11.69 -24.25 -12.53
CA GLY A 109 -11.11 -24.69 -13.81
C GLY A 109 -10.18 -23.65 -14.43
N LYS A 110 -10.52 -22.35 -14.32
CA LYS A 110 -9.63 -21.29 -14.81
C LYS A 110 -8.44 -21.08 -13.87
N LEU A 111 -8.68 -20.87 -12.58
CA LEU A 111 -7.63 -20.51 -11.62
C LEU A 111 -6.62 -21.65 -11.36
N SER A 112 -7.02 -22.91 -11.57
CA SER A 112 -6.17 -24.10 -11.40
C SER A 112 -5.50 -24.59 -12.68
N TYR A 113 -5.39 -23.73 -13.70
CA TYR A 113 -4.77 -24.09 -14.97
C TYR A 113 -5.42 -25.35 -15.59
N ASN A 114 -6.75 -25.40 -15.60
CA ASN A 114 -7.54 -26.55 -16.03
C ASN A 114 -7.31 -27.81 -15.17
N TYR A 115 -7.35 -27.62 -13.84
CA TYR A 115 -7.24 -28.71 -12.85
C TYR A 115 -5.90 -29.44 -12.93
N LEU A 116 -4.80 -28.68 -13.03
CA LEU A 116 -3.45 -29.20 -12.88
C LEU A 116 -2.95 -29.14 -11.42
N ASP A 117 -3.82 -28.69 -10.51
CA ASP A 117 -3.52 -28.44 -9.10
C ASP A 117 -3.82 -29.66 -8.20
N ILE A 118 -3.42 -29.63 -6.94
CA ILE A 118 -3.59 -30.75 -6.00
C ILE A 118 -4.97 -30.72 -5.31
N ALA A 119 -5.57 -29.54 -5.17
CA ALA A 119 -6.78 -29.32 -4.38
C ALA A 119 -8.07 -29.60 -5.17
N PHE A 120 -8.18 -29.14 -6.42
CA PHE A 120 -9.40 -29.17 -7.23
C PHE A 120 -9.41 -30.23 -8.33
N SER A 121 -8.27 -30.87 -8.63
CA SER A 121 -8.21 -32.00 -9.55
C SER A 121 -9.17 -33.14 -9.21
N PRO A 122 -9.98 -33.65 -10.16
CA PRO A 122 -10.80 -34.84 -9.99
C PRO A 122 -9.98 -36.05 -9.55
N TYR A 123 -10.60 -37.00 -8.84
CA TYR A 123 -9.88 -38.19 -8.38
C TYR A 123 -9.55 -39.12 -9.56
N GLY A 124 -8.32 -39.60 -9.62
CA GLY A 124 -7.79 -40.48 -10.67
C GLY A 124 -6.29 -40.70 -10.51
N ASP A 125 -5.66 -41.40 -11.45
CA ASP A 125 -4.20 -41.66 -11.45
C ASP A 125 -3.39 -40.38 -11.34
N TYR A 126 -3.71 -39.40 -12.19
CA TYR A 126 -3.10 -38.07 -12.18
C TYR A 126 -3.09 -37.43 -10.79
N TRP A 127 -4.27 -37.37 -10.15
CA TRP A 127 -4.38 -36.76 -8.83
C TRP A 127 -3.58 -37.52 -7.76
N ARG A 128 -3.50 -38.85 -7.85
CA ARG A 128 -2.71 -39.66 -6.90
C ARG A 128 -1.22 -39.30 -6.97
N GLU A 129 -0.68 -39.15 -8.17
CA GLU A 129 0.72 -38.74 -8.36
C GLU A 129 0.96 -37.30 -7.88
N MET A 130 0.12 -36.35 -8.27
CA MET A 130 0.23 -34.96 -7.80
C MET A 130 0.07 -34.84 -6.27
N ARG A 131 -0.81 -35.65 -5.67
CA ARG A 131 -0.98 -35.71 -4.21
C ARG A 131 0.26 -36.28 -3.52
N LYS A 132 0.89 -37.29 -4.11
CA LYS A 132 2.13 -37.89 -3.61
C LYS A 132 3.27 -36.86 -3.62
N LEU A 133 3.44 -36.14 -4.74
CA LEU A 133 4.37 -35.00 -4.84
C LEU A 133 4.14 -33.98 -3.73
N GLY A 134 2.90 -33.50 -3.58
CA GLY A 134 2.57 -32.51 -2.55
C GLY A 134 2.90 -32.98 -1.13
N VAL A 135 2.48 -34.19 -0.76
CA VAL A 135 2.62 -34.68 0.62
C VAL A 135 4.05 -35.11 0.95
N LEU A 136 4.78 -35.73 0.02
CA LEU A 136 6.11 -36.27 0.28
C LEU A 136 7.23 -35.24 0.04
N GLU A 137 7.14 -34.46 -1.04
CA GLU A 137 8.25 -33.58 -1.45
C GLU A 137 8.09 -32.13 -0.96
N LEU A 138 6.85 -31.63 -0.91
CA LEU A 138 6.58 -30.22 -0.60
C LEU A 138 6.18 -29.98 0.87
N PHE A 139 5.26 -30.79 1.40
CA PHE A 139 4.64 -30.57 2.72
C PHE A 139 4.96 -31.67 3.75
N SER A 140 6.00 -32.47 3.52
CA SER A 140 6.42 -33.47 4.51
C SER A 140 6.95 -32.80 5.77
N THR A 141 6.81 -33.44 6.93
CA THR A 141 7.28 -32.88 8.21
C THR A 141 8.78 -32.54 8.18
N LYS A 142 9.59 -33.36 7.49
CA LYS A 142 11.02 -33.12 7.31
C LYS A 142 11.28 -31.84 6.50
N ARG A 143 10.48 -31.58 5.46
CA ARG A 143 10.59 -30.39 4.61
C ARG A 143 10.07 -29.14 5.33
N VAL A 144 8.96 -29.22 6.06
CA VAL A 144 8.50 -28.10 6.90
C VAL A 144 9.57 -27.72 7.93
N GLN A 145 10.26 -28.71 8.51
CA GLN A 145 11.38 -28.48 9.43
C GLN A 145 12.66 -27.97 8.77
N SER A 146 12.81 -28.04 7.45
CA SER A 146 13.98 -27.45 6.76
C SER A 146 13.79 -25.95 6.52
N PHE A 147 12.54 -25.46 6.50
CA PHE A 147 12.19 -24.05 6.28
C PHE A 147 12.05 -23.21 7.58
N ARG A 148 12.65 -23.65 8.70
CA ARG A 148 12.45 -23.02 10.03
C ARG A 148 12.81 -21.53 10.07
N GLU A 149 13.95 -21.16 9.48
CA GLU A 149 14.42 -19.77 9.44
C GLU A 149 13.55 -18.90 8.51
N GLU A 150 13.02 -19.49 7.44
CA GLU A 150 12.10 -18.83 6.51
C GLU A 150 10.72 -18.64 7.12
N LEU A 151 10.22 -19.63 7.89
CA LEU A 151 8.97 -19.51 8.65
C LEU A 151 9.07 -18.46 9.75
N LEU A 152 10.22 -18.36 10.44
CA LEU A 152 10.50 -17.27 11.39
C LEU A 152 10.51 -15.91 10.69
N THR A 153 11.13 -15.82 9.51
CA THR A 153 11.14 -14.60 8.69
C THR A 153 9.73 -14.23 8.22
N LEU A 154 8.95 -15.20 7.75
CA LEU A 154 7.56 -14.99 7.33
C LEU A 154 6.65 -14.60 8.49
N ALA A 155 6.79 -15.26 9.65
CA ALA A 155 6.08 -14.93 10.88
C ALA A 155 6.47 -13.53 11.37
N ALA A 156 7.74 -13.14 11.29
CA ALA A 156 8.20 -11.78 11.60
C ALA A 156 7.62 -10.76 10.61
N ASN A 157 7.54 -11.07 9.32
CA ASN A 157 6.96 -10.22 8.28
C ASN A 157 5.47 -9.99 8.50
N ILE A 158 4.74 -11.06 8.83
CA ILE A 158 3.30 -10.99 9.17
C ILE A 158 3.10 -10.27 10.50
N THR A 159 3.92 -10.52 11.51
CA THR A 159 3.90 -9.82 12.80
C THR A 159 4.12 -8.31 12.62
N CYS A 160 5.10 -7.91 11.81
CA CYS A 160 5.33 -6.51 11.44
C CYS A 160 4.14 -5.92 10.67
N LYS A 161 3.52 -6.68 9.76
CA LYS A 161 2.35 -6.20 9.01
C LYS A 161 1.14 -6.01 9.91
N VAL A 162 0.86 -6.95 10.81
CA VAL A 162 -0.28 -6.93 11.73
C VAL A 162 -0.09 -5.93 12.88
N ALA A 163 1.12 -5.80 13.43
CA ALA A 163 1.37 -4.93 14.58
C ALA A 163 1.75 -3.48 14.20
N LEU A 164 2.33 -3.26 13.02
CA LEU A 164 2.88 -1.96 12.60
C LEU A 164 2.30 -1.43 11.27
N GLY A 165 1.38 -2.17 10.64
CA GLY A 165 0.77 -1.79 9.37
C GLY A 165 1.73 -1.78 8.17
N LYS A 166 2.86 -2.50 8.25
CA LYS A 166 3.90 -2.50 7.21
C LYS A 166 4.32 -3.91 6.82
N SER A 167 4.29 -4.22 5.52
CA SER A 167 4.90 -5.43 4.98
C SER A 167 6.43 -5.32 4.96
N PHE A 168 7.12 -6.42 5.21
CA PHE A 168 8.55 -6.56 4.89
C PHE A 168 8.64 -7.16 3.47
N ARG A 169 9.27 -6.43 2.55
CA ARG A 169 9.41 -6.76 1.11
C ARG A 169 10.47 -7.85 0.89
N GLY A 170 10.15 -8.81 0.02
CA GLY A 170 11.09 -9.84 -0.48
C GLY A 170 10.92 -10.23 -1.95
N SER A 171 9.88 -9.80 -2.66
CA SER A 171 9.74 -10.01 -4.11
C SER A 171 9.28 -8.70 -4.75
N GLY A 172 9.72 -8.41 -5.98
CA GLY A 172 9.45 -7.17 -6.73
C GLY A 172 8.00 -7.02 -7.18
N PHE A 173 7.04 -7.31 -6.31
CA PHE A 173 5.61 -7.20 -6.54
C PHE A 173 4.98 -6.39 -5.40
N ASP A 174 4.06 -5.49 -5.72
CA ASP A 174 3.33 -4.70 -4.73
C ASP A 174 2.53 -5.63 -3.80
N GLY A 175 2.90 -5.64 -2.52
CA GLY A 175 2.32 -6.53 -1.51
C GLY A 175 0.86 -6.22 -1.17
N ASP A 176 0.38 -5.01 -1.45
CA ASP A 176 -1.02 -4.65 -1.23
C ASP A 176 -1.86 -5.03 -2.46
N ARG A 177 -1.36 -4.76 -3.68
CA ARG A 177 -1.96 -5.29 -4.92
C ARG A 177 -2.01 -6.83 -4.95
N PHE A 178 -0.97 -7.52 -4.48
CA PHE A 178 -1.00 -8.99 -4.35
C PHE A 178 -2.12 -9.47 -3.43
N GLN A 179 -2.32 -8.79 -2.29
CA GLN A 179 -3.40 -9.14 -1.37
C GLN A 179 -4.78 -8.88 -1.96
N GLU A 180 -4.95 -7.78 -2.71
CA GLU A 180 -6.19 -7.50 -3.43
C GLU A 180 -6.49 -8.60 -4.47
N ILE A 181 -5.48 -9.02 -5.25
CA ILE A 181 -5.60 -10.09 -6.24
C ILE A 181 -5.95 -11.42 -5.58
N ILE A 182 -5.29 -11.77 -4.48
CA ILE A 182 -5.55 -13.00 -3.70
C ILE A 182 -6.96 -12.98 -3.11
N HIS A 183 -7.39 -11.84 -2.55
CA HIS A 183 -8.73 -11.68 -1.99
C HIS A 183 -9.80 -11.75 -3.08
N GLU A 184 -9.59 -11.14 -4.25
CA GLU A 184 -10.50 -11.25 -5.37
C GLU A 184 -10.57 -12.69 -5.88
N ALA A 185 -9.44 -13.40 -6.01
CA ALA A 185 -9.41 -14.79 -6.42
C ALA A 185 -10.17 -15.71 -5.42
N MET A 186 -9.99 -15.51 -4.11
CA MET A 186 -10.74 -16.24 -3.07
C MET A 186 -12.24 -15.93 -3.09
N ALA A 187 -12.61 -14.67 -3.31
CA ALA A 187 -14.01 -14.28 -3.49
C ALA A 187 -14.61 -14.96 -4.73
N MET A 188 -13.85 -15.04 -5.84
CA MET A 188 -14.29 -15.70 -7.08
C MET A 188 -14.43 -17.22 -6.92
N LEU A 189 -13.59 -17.87 -6.11
CA LEU A 189 -13.75 -19.29 -5.77
C LEU A 189 -15.02 -19.56 -4.93
N GLY A 190 -15.45 -18.58 -4.14
CA GLY A 190 -16.68 -18.67 -3.32
C GLY A 190 -17.95 -18.17 -4.01
N CYS A 191 -17.83 -17.54 -5.18
CA CYS A 191 -18.98 -17.01 -5.92
C CYS A 191 -19.83 -18.13 -6.52
N LEU A 192 -21.16 -17.99 -6.42
CA LEU A 192 -22.13 -18.88 -7.05
C LEU A 192 -22.25 -18.56 -8.56
N SER A 193 -21.35 -19.12 -9.39
CA SER A 193 -21.40 -18.96 -10.85
C SER A 193 -22.65 -19.65 -11.43
N ALA A 194 -23.33 -19.02 -12.39
CA ALA A 194 -24.50 -19.63 -13.02
C ALA A 194 -24.13 -20.90 -13.80
N SER A 195 -22.94 -20.96 -14.41
CA SER A 195 -22.37 -22.15 -15.04
C SER A 195 -22.29 -23.35 -14.11
N ASP A 196 -22.07 -23.13 -12.80
CA ASP A 196 -21.86 -24.19 -11.82
C ASP A 196 -23.16 -24.87 -11.37
N PHE A 197 -24.29 -24.24 -11.69
CA PHE A 197 -25.64 -24.75 -11.40
C PHE A 197 -26.45 -25.03 -12.67
N PHE A 198 -26.13 -24.39 -13.79
CA PHE A 198 -26.80 -24.55 -15.08
C PHE A 198 -25.79 -24.83 -16.20
N PRO A 199 -25.24 -26.05 -16.31
CA PRO A 199 -24.12 -26.35 -17.20
C PRO A 199 -24.36 -26.01 -18.68
N SER A 200 -25.61 -26.08 -19.16
CA SER A 200 -25.93 -25.86 -20.57
C SER A 200 -26.07 -24.38 -20.97
N VAL A 201 -26.41 -23.49 -20.03
CA VAL A 201 -26.80 -22.09 -20.34
C VAL A 201 -26.18 -21.05 -19.42
N GLY A 202 -25.61 -21.46 -18.28
CA GLY A 202 -25.10 -20.56 -17.24
C GLY A 202 -23.94 -19.68 -17.71
N TRP A 203 -23.13 -20.15 -18.65
CA TRP A 203 -22.02 -19.37 -19.22
C TRP A 203 -22.46 -18.05 -19.85
N MET A 204 -23.69 -17.98 -20.42
CA MET A 204 -24.24 -16.74 -20.98
C MET A 204 -24.51 -15.73 -19.86
N VAL A 205 -25.05 -16.20 -18.74
CA VAL A 205 -25.33 -15.38 -17.56
C VAL A 205 -24.03 -14.90 -16.91
N ASP A 206 -23.03 -15.75 -16.79
CA ASP A 206 -21.73 -15.37 -16.22
C ASP A 206 -20.99 -14.34 -17.08
N ARG A 207 -21.22 -14.37 -18.40
CA ARG A 207 -20.71 -13.37 -19.34
C ARG A 207 -21.48 -12.04 -19.24
N LEU A 208 -22.80 -12.09 -19.11
CA LEU A 208 -23.66 -10.90 -18.97
C LEU A 208 -23.48 -10.19 -17.63
N THR A 209 -23.24 -10.94 -16.55
CA THR A 209 -23.00 -10.40 -15.20
C THR A 209 -21.58 -9.88 -15.00
N GLY A 210 -20.69 -10.06 -15.99
CA GLY A 210 -19.29 -9.66 -15.92
C GLY A 210 -18.41 -10.59 -15.07
N LEU A 211 -18.98 -11.65 -14.48
CA LEU A 211 -18.23 -12.62 -13.66
C LEU A 211 -17.11 -13.30 -14.45
N HIS A 212 -17.38 -13.63 -15.73
CA HIS A 212 -16.37 -14.21 -16.62
C HIS A 212 -15.19 -13.25 -16.87
N ALA A 213 -15.46 -11.97 -17.12
CA ALA A 213 -14.42 -10.97 -17.36
C ALA A 213 -13.56 -10.70 -16.12
N ARG A 214 -14.18 -10.73 -14.93
CA ARG A 214 -13.48 -10.62 -13.65
C ARG A 214 -12.58 -11.82 -13.38
N LEU A 215 -13.09 -13.05 -13.60
CA LEU A 215 -12.30 -14.27 -13.48
C LEU A 215 -11.08 -14.26 -14.41
N GLU A 216 -11.26 -13.82 -15.66
CA GLU A 216 -10.19 -13.73 -16.64
C GLU A 216 -9.12 -12.71 -16.23
N ARG A 217 -9.53 -11.57 -15.67
CA ARG A 217 -8.62 -10.54 -15.16
C ARG A 217 -7.79 -11.09 -13.99
N SER A 218 -8.44 -11.63 -12.96
CA SER A 218 -7.75 -12.18 -11.78
C SER A 218 -6.80 -13.32 -12.17
N PHE A 219 -7.20 -14.17 -13.12
CA PHE A 219 -6.32 -15.21 -13.65
C PHE A 219 -5.07 -14.64 -14.33
N LYS A 220 -5.21 -13.63 -15.21
CA LYS A 220 -4.06 -13.02 -15.91
C LYS A 220 -3.08 -12.36 -14.95
N GLU A 221 -3.58 -11.69 -13.93
CA GLU A 221 -2.75 -11.03 -12.92
C GLU A 221 -1.99 -12.04 -12.05
N LEU A 222 -2.66 -13.12 -11.62
CA LEU A 222 -2.01 -14.23 -10.91
C LEU A 222 -0.99 -14.97 -11.79
N ASP A 223 -1.32 -15.20 -13.07
CA ASP A 223 -0.42 -15.87 -13.99
C ASP A 223 0.86 -15.08 -14.23
N ALA A 224 0.74 -13.76 -14.42
CA ALA A 224 1.88 -12.87 -14.55
C ALA A 224 2.76 -12.90 -13.28
N PHE A 225 2.14 -12.89 -12.10
CA PHE A 225 2.87 -13.01 -10.83
C PHE A 225 3.62 -14.35 -10.71
N TYR A 226 2.96 -15.48 -10.94
CA TYR A 226 3.62 -16.78 -10.85
C TYR A 226 4.70 -16.95 -11.92
N GLN A 227 4.51 -16.36 -13.10
CA GLN A 227 5.55 -16.34 -14.14
C GLN A 227 6.78 -15.55 -13.67
N GLN A 228 6.59 -14.37 -13.10
CA GLN A 228 7.69 -13.57 -12.54
C GLN A 228 8.43 -14.32 -11.44
N VAL A 229 7.70 -14.99 -10.52
CA VAL A 229 8.31 -15.83 -9.47
C VAL A 229 9.18 -16.93 -10.08
N ILE A 230 8.70 -17.62 -11.12
CA ILE A 230 9.48 -18.65 -11.84
C ILE A 230 10.72 -18.03 -12.50
N ASP A 231 10.58 -16.89 -13.17
CA ASP A 231 11.68 -16.24 -13.89
C ASP A 231 12.77 -15.75 -12.93
N ASP A 232 12.39 -15.25 -11.75
CA ASP A 232 13.32 -14.88 -10.68
C ASP A 232 14.13 -16.10 -10.19
N HIS A 233 13.50 -17.27 -10.05
CA HIS A 233 14.19 -18.50 -9.62
C HIS A 233 15.07 -19.11 -10.72
N LEU A 234 14.75 -18.84 -11.99
CA LEU A 234 15.58 -19.22 -13.14
C LEU A 234 16.75 -18.25 -13.39
N ASN A 235 16.74 -17.06 -12.78
CA ASN A 235 17.78 -16.05 -12.98
C ASN A 235 19.14 -16.55 -12.44
N PRO A 236 20.19 -16.65 -13.29
CA PRO A 236 21.53 -17.07 -12.85
C PRO A 236 22.17 -16.15 -11.81
N ALA A 237 21.72 -14.89 -11.73
CA ALA A 237 22.21 -13.89 -10.78
C ALA A 237 21.49 -13.95 -9.41
N ARG A 238 20.48 -14.83 -9.24
CA ARG A 238 19.80 -15.03 -7.96
C ARG A 238 20.78 -15.60 -6.94
N MET A 239 20.94 -14.92 -5.79
CA MET A 239 21.65 -15.51 -4.64
C MET A 239 20.87 -16.73 -4.18
N LYS A 240 21.47 -17.92 -4.35
CA LYS A 240 20.85 -19.17 -3.89
C LYS A 240 21.05 -19.33 -2.39
N PRO A 241 19.98 -19.59 -1.62
CA PRO A 241 20.11 -19.97 -0.22
C PRO A 241 20.86 -21.31 -0.08
N ASP A 242 21.34 -21.61 1.13
CA ASP A 242 22.07 -22.86 1.44
C ASP A 242 21.22 -24.12 1.24
N GLN A 243 19.89 -23.97 1.14
CA GLN A 243 18.93 -25.05 0.86
C GLN A 243 17.96 -24.63 -0.26
N ASP A 244 17.57 -25.58 -1.11
CA ASP A 244 16.57 -25.33 -2.15
C ASP A 244 15.18 -25.06 -1.54
N ASP A 245 14.53 -24.00 -1.99
CA ASP A 245 13.13 -23.73 -1.64
C ASP A 245 12.14 -24.58 -2.46
N ILE A 246 10.85 -24.44 -2.19
CA ILE A 246 9.78 -25.20 -2.84
C ILE A 246 9.79 -24.99 -4.37
N ILE A 247 10.12 -23.79 -4.86
CA ILE A 247 10.12 -23.48 -6.29
C ILE A 247 11.36 -24.08 -6.94
N ASP A 248 12.52 -23.99 -6.30
CA ASP A 248 13.76 -24.63 -6.77
C ASP A 248 13.60 -26.15 -6.92
N VAL A 249 12.90 -26.79 -5.99
CA VAL A 249 12.59 -28.22 -6.04
C VAL A 249 11.67 -28.55 -7.22
N LEU A 250 10.61 -27.77 -7.42
CA LEU A 250 9.67 -27.96 -8.54
C LEU A 250 10.35 -27.72 -9.89
N LEU A 251 11.24 -26.73 -9.99
CA LEU A 251 12.02 -26.45 -11.20
C LEU A 251 13.06 -27.53 -11.47
N LYS A 252 13.67 -28.14 -10.45
CA LYS A 252 14.56 -29.30 -10.64
C LYS A 252 13.80 -30.51 -11.19
N ILE A 253 12.63 -30.81 -10.63
CA ILE A 253 11.77 -31.91 -11.11
C ILE A 253 11.37 -31.69 -12.58
N GLU A 254 11.00 -30.45 -12.94
CA GLU A 254 10.69 -30.08 -14.33
C GLU A 254 11.90 -30.21 -15.26
N LYS A 255 13.06 -29.69 -14.84
CA LYS A 255 14.31 -29.70 -15.63
C LYS A 255 14.88 -31.09 -15.83
N ASP A 256 14.84 -31.94 -14.82
CA ASP A 256 15.36 -33.30 -14.88
C ASP A 256 14.47 -34.23 -15.72
N GLN A 257 13.35 -33.69 -16.25
CA GLN A 257 12.27 -34.44 -16.93
C GLN A 257 11.85 -35.67 -16.11
N ALA A 258 11.97 -35.58 -14.79
CA ALA A 258 11.70 -36.69 -13.90
C ALA A 258 10.19 -36.94 -13.90
N GLU A 259 9.78 -38.10 -14.43
CA GLU A 259 8.40 -38.53 -14.33
C GLU A 259 8.08 -38.82 -12.86
N ILE A 260 7.05 -38.15 -12.32
CA ILE A 260 6.46 -38.55 -11.05
C ILE A 260 5.38 -39.57 -11.40
N GLY A 261 5.76 -40.84 -11.39
CA GLY A 261 4.91 -41.92 -11.89
C GLY A 261 4.79 -41.83 -13.41
N ALA A 262 3.62 -41.39 -13.91
CA ALA A 262 3.34 -41.23 -15.34
C ALA A 262 3.04 -39.75 -15.74
N VAL A 263 3.35 -38.80 -14.86
CA VAL A 263 3.06 -37.37 -15.06
C VAL A 263 4.36 -36.60 -15.28
N GLN A 264 4.43 -35.89 -16.41
CA GLN A 264 5.48 -34.92 -16.70
C GLN A 264 5.10 -33.56 -16.11
N VAL A 265 5.90 -33.06 -15.15
CA VAL A 265 5.70 -31.73 -14.55
C VAL A 265 6.10 -30.66 -15.57
N THR A 266 5.24 -29.66 -15.76
CA THR A 266 5.48 -28.50 -16.64
C THR A 266 5.40 -27.20 -15.84
N LYS A 267 5.80 -26.06 -16.43
CA LYS A 267 5.63 -24.75 -15.78
C LYS A 267 4.18 -24.45 -15.35
N ASP A 268 3.18 -24.88 -16.12
CA ASP A 268 1.77 -24.71 -15.74
C ASP A 268 1.39 -25.54 -14.51
N HIS A 269 1.99 -26.72 -14.34
CA HIS A 269 1.86 -27.50 -13.09
C HIS A 269 2.47 -26.76 -11.90
N ILE A 270 3.65 -26.16 -12.09
CA ILE A 270 4.31 -25.35 -11.05
C ILE A 270 3.42 -24.17 -10.67
N LYS A 271 2.89 -23.43 -11.64
CA LYS A 271 1.96 -22.32 -11.40
C LYS A 271 0.68 -22.76 -10.69
N ALA A 272 0.11 -23.92 -11.06
CA ALA A 272 -1.05 -24.48 -10.38
C ALA A 272 -0.77 -24.87 -8.91
N ILE A 273 0.42 -25.40 -8.62
CA ILE A 273 0.87 -25.71 -7.25
C ILE A 273 1.11 -24.41 -6.46
N LEU A 274 1.75 -23.41 -7.06
CA LEU A 274 1.94 -22.09 -6.43
C LEU A 274 0.62 -21.43 -6.10
N MET A 275 -0.37 -21.53 -6.99
CA MET A 275 -1.74 -21.09 -6.71
C MET A 275 -2.31 -21.74 -5.45
N ASN A 276 -2.17 -23.07 -5.30
CA ASN A 276 -2.62 -23.74 -4.09
C ASN A 276 -1.88 -23.25 -2.83
N ILE A 277 -0.56 -23.06 -2.91
CA ILE A 277 0.27 -22.61 -1.77
C ILE A 277 -0.12 -21.20 -1.33
N PHE A 278 -0.20 -20.25 -2.27
CA PHE A 278 -0.46 -18.85 -1.94
C PHE A 278 -1.92 -18.61 -1.53
N LEU A 279 -2.91 -19.16 -2.25
CA LEU A 279 -4.32 -19.00 -1.88
C LEU A 279 -4.68 -19.76 -0.61
N ALA A 280 -4.28 -21.03 -0.47
CA ALA A 280 -4.68 -21.83 0.68
C ALA A 280 -3.81 -21.56 1.92
N GLY A 281 -2.53 -21.21 1.76
CA GLY A 281 -1.59 -21.06 2.87
C GLY A 281 -1.63 -19.68 3.54
N VAL A 282 -1.64 -18.60 2.75
CA VAL A 282 -1.49 -17.22 3.29
C VAL A 282 -2.81 -16.71 3.87
N ASP A 283 -3.89 -16.83 3.11
CA ASP A 283 -5.19 -16.25 3.47
C ASP A 283 -5.83 -16.96 4.68
N THR A 284 -5.84 -18.30 4.67
CA THR A 284 -6.45 -19.08 5.78
C THR A 284 -5.70 -18.91 7.10
N GLY A 285 -4.37 -18.83 7.06
CA GLY A 285 -3.54 -18.57 8.23
C GLY A 285 -3.82 -17.18 8.80
N THR A 286 -3.87 -16.16 7.94
CA THR A 286 -4.17 -14.77 8.33
C THR A 286 -5.55 -14.64 8.97
N ILE A 287 -6.58 -15.24 8.36
CA ILE A 287 -7.95 -15.27 8.89
C ILE A 287 -7.98 -15.91 10.28
N THR A 288 -7.29 -17.04 10.45
CA THR A 288 -7.21 -17.74 11.74
C THR A 288 -6.58 -16.85 12.81
N MET A 289 -5.51 -16.13 12.48
CA MET A 289 -4.85 -15.21 13.42
C MET A 289 -5.74 -14.03 13.82
N VAL A 290 -6.48 -13.45 12.85
CA VAL A 290 -7.41 -12.34 13.11
C VAL A 290 -8.53 -12.78 14.06
N TRP A 291 -9.14 -13.95 13.80
CA TRP A 291 -10.17 -14.50 14.68
C TRP A 291 -9.63 -14.86 16.07
N ALA A 292 -8.44 -15.44 16.15
CA ALA A 292 -7.79 -15.71 17.44
C ALA A 292 -7.60 -14.42 18.25
N MET A 293 -7.05 -13.37 17.63
CA MET A 293 -6.85 -12.08 18.29
C MET A 293 -8.16 -11.40 18.68
N ALA A 294 -9.22 -11.51 17.86
CA ALA A 294 -10.55 -10.99 18.18
C ALA A 294 -11.15 -11.69 19.41
N GLU A 295 -11.08 -13.02 19.46
CA GLU A 295 -11.57 -13.80 20.60
C GLU A 295 -10.75 -13.54 21.86
N LEU A 296 -9.43 -13.44 21.76
CA LEU A 296 -8.58 -13.09 22.89
C LEU A 296 -8.87 -11.68 23.40
N ALA A 297 -9.09 -10.70 22.51
CA ALA A 297 -9.42 -9.33 22.89
C ALA A 297 -10.80 -9.24 23.59
N LYS A 298 -11.76 -10.05 23.15
CA LYS A 298 -13.08 -10.19 23.79
C LYS A 298 -13.03 -10.95 25.11
N ASN A 299 -11.99 -11.77 25.33
CA ASN A 299 -11.78 -12.59 26.52
C ASN A 299 -10.45 -12.26 27.23
N PRO A 300 -10.33 -11.10 27.92
CA PRO A 300 -9.08 -10.67 28.56
C PRO A 300 -8.47 -11.66 29.55
N ARG A 301 -9.31 -12.49 30.19
CA ARG A 301 -8.85 -13.59 31.07
C ARG A 301 -8.00 -14.60 30.31
N VAL A 302 -8.48 -15.02 29.13
CA VAL A 302 -7.79 -15.98 28.26
C VAL A 302 -6.53 -15.34 27.67
N MET A 303 -6.62 -14.08 27.20
CA MET A 303 -5.47 -13.30 26.73
C MET A 303 -4.33 -13.27 27.76
N LYS A 304 -4.63 -12.90 29.00
CA LYS A 304 -3.62 -12.86 30.08
C LYS A 304 -3.01 -14.22 30.37
N LYS A 305 -3.83 -15.29 30.35
CA LYS A 305 -3.37 -16.66 30.63
C LYS A 305 -2.41 -17.16 29.54
N VAL A 306 -2.74 -16.96 28.25
CA VAL A 306 -1.85 -17.36 27.14
C VAL A 306 -0.59 -16.51 27.09
N GLN A 307 -0.68 -15.19 27.31
CA GLN A 307 0.51 -14.33 27.42
C GLN A 307 1.41 -14.75 28.59
N GLY A 308 0.82 -15.13 29.72
CA GLY A 308 1.53 -15.64 30.89
C GLY A 308 2.29 -16.94 30.60
N GLU A 309 1.64 -17.92 29.94
CA GLU A 309 2.29 -19.16 29.50
C GLU A 309 3.48 -18.86 28.57
N ILE A 310 3.25 -18.06 27.52
CA ILE A 310 4.27 -17.74 26.51
C ILE A 310 5.47 -17.05 27.16
N ARG A 311 5.24 -16.00 27.96
CA ARG A 311 6.33 -15.24 28.59
C ARG A 311 7.10 -16.06 29.63
N SER A 312 6.42 -16.97 30.34
CA SER A 312 7.07 -17.86 31.31
C SER A 312 7.96 -18.90 30.61
N CYS A 313 7.51 -19.45 29.48
CA CYS A 313 8.27 -20.41 28.69
C CYS A 313 9.50 -19.77 28.00
N VAL A 314 9.32 -18.58 27.41
CA VAL A 314 10.35 -17.93 26.57
C VAL A 314 11.35 -17.12 27.40
N GLY A 315 10.94 -16.61 28.56
CA GLY A 315 11.80 -15.86 29.47
C GLY A 315 12.32 -14.55 28.86
N LYS A 316 13.66 -14.37 28.84
CA LYS A 316 14.34 -13.16 28.33
C LYS A 316 14.90 -13.30 26.91
N LYS A 317 14.56 -14.37 26.17
CA LYS A 317 15.07 -14.62 24.81
C LYS A 317 14.76 -13.49 23.81
N GLY A 318 13.69 -12.73 24.03
CA GLY A 318 13.32 -11.58 23.19
C GLY A 318 12.50 -11.94 21.93
N ILE A 319 12.48 -13.19 21.51
CA ILE A 319 11.66 -13.72 20.41
C ILE A 319 11.25 -15.17 20.73
N VAL A 320 10.07 -15.60 20.28
CA VAL A 320 9.62 -16.99 20.43
C VAL A 320 10.14 -17.82 19.25
N SER A 321 10.86 -18.91 19.53
CA SER A 321 11.31 -19.86 18.50
C SER A 321 10.37 -21.07 18.41
N GLU A 322 10.43 -21.82 17.30
CA GLU A 322 9.60 -23.03 17.13
C GLU A 322 9.78 -24.06 18.25
N THR A 323 11.00 -24.21 18.77
CA THR A 323 11.29 -25.11 19.91
C THR A 323 10.52 -24.75 21.18
N ASP A 324 10.16 -23.47 21.32
CA ASP A 324 9.41 -22.99 22.47
C ASP A 324 7.92 -23.34 22.29
N ILE A 325 7.40 -23.34 21.05
CA ILE A 325 6.00 -23.67 20.70
C ILE A 325 5.60 -25.07 21.19
N ASP A 326 6.53 -26.03 21.20
CA ASP A 326 6.26 -27.38 21.69
C ASP A 326 5.79 -27.40 23.15
N GLN A 327 6.20 -26.42 23.95
CA GLN A 327 5.87 -26.28 25.37
C GLN A 327 4.61 -25.43 25.63
N LEU A 328 4.09 -24.73 24.61
CA LEU A 328 2.94 -23.81 24.75
C LEU A 328 1.60 -24.54 24.56
N GLN A 329 1.20 -25.33 25.55
CA GLN A 329 0.00 -26.15 25.47
C GLN A 329 -1.29 -25.33 25.45
N PHE A 330 -1.36 -24.24 26.23
CA PHE A 330 -2.52 -23.36 26.27
C PHE A 330 -2.67 -22.54 24.99
N LEU A 331 -1.57 -22.08 24.38
CA LEU A 331 -1.60 -21.51 23.03
C LEU A 331 -2.22 -22.47 22.01
N LYS A 332 -1.83 -23.75 22.03
CA LYS A 332 -2.40 -24.78 21.14
C LYS A 332 -3.89 -24.99 21.38
N MET A 333 -4.35 -24.93 22.63
CA MET A 333 -5.78 -24.94 22.96
C MET A 333 -6.52 -23.72 22.40
N VAL A 334 -5.92 -22.52 22.49
CA VAL A 334 -6.47 -21.28 21.90
C VAL A 334 -6.64 -21.42 20.39
N VAL A 335 -5.65 -21.98 19.69
CA VAL A 335 -5.71 -22.22 18.24
C VAL A 335 -6.80 -23.25 17.90
N LYS A 336 -6.90 -24.36 18.65
CA LYS A 336 -7.97 -25.36 18.48
C LYS A 336 -9.37 -24.74 18.63
N GLU A 337 -9.57 -23.95 19.68
CA GLU A 337 -10.87 -23.31 19.95
C GLU A 337 -11.20 -22.24 18.90
N THR A 338 -10.20 -21.49 18.45
CA THR A 338 -10.36 -20.54 17.34
C THR A 338 -10.82 -21.26 16.08
N LEU A 339 -10.18 -22.37 15.71
CA LEU A 339 -10.55 -23.14 14.51
C LEU A 339 -11.91 -23.85 14.64
N ARG A 340 -12.35 -24.17 15.86
CA ARG A 340 -13.68 -24.73 16.12
C ARG A 340 -14.79 -23.71 15.85
N LEU A 341 -14.63 -22.50 16.41
CA LEU A 341 -15.62 -21.43 16.28
C LEU A 341 -15.53 -20.70 14.94
N HIS A 342 -14.31 -20.45 14.46
CA HIS A 342 -14.04 -19.66 13.27
C HIS A 342 -13.19 -20.43 12.26
N PRO A 343 -13.65 -21.59 11.76
CA PRO A 343 -12.91 -22.32 10.73
C PRO A 343 -12.82 -21.46 9.47
N PRO A 344 -11.61 -21.21 8.90
CA PRO A 344 -11.46 -20.37 7.72
C PRO A 344 -12.36 -20.81 6.57
N GLY A 345 -12.46 -22.12 6.30
CA GLY A 345 -13.46 -22.70 5.42
C GLY A 345 -14.65 -23.25 6.21
N THR A 346 -15.77 -22.53 6.24
CA THR A 346 -16.99 -22.95 6.97
C THR A 346 -17.71 -24.13 6.32
N LEU A 347 -17.59 -24.24 4.99
CA LEU A 347 -17.94 -25.43 4.23
C LEU A 347 -16.66 -26.02 3.62
N LEU A 348 -16.41 -27.32 3.80
CA LEU A 348 -15.29 -27.98 3.13
C LEU A 348 -15.46 -27.86 1.62
N ILE A 349 -14.35 -27.78 0.87
CA ILE A 349 -14.36 -27.76 -0.60
C ILE A 349 -15.27 -28.90 -1.10
N PRO A 350 -16.22 -28.63 -2.02
CA PRO A 350 -17.21 -29.61 -2.45
C PRO A 350 -16.54 -30.85 -3.02
N ARG A 351 -17.13 -32.01 -2.72
CA ARG A 351 -16.75 -33.28 -3.34
C ARG A 351 -17.83 -33.74 -4.32
N GLU A 352 -17.48 -34.66 -5.21
CA GLU A 352 -18.42 -35.30 -6.14
C GLU A 352 -18.36 -36.82 -5.92
N THR A 353 -19.53 -37.45 -5.81
CA THR A 353 -19.65 -38.90 -5.63
C THR A 353 -19.32 -39.64 -6.93
N ILE A 354 -18.58 -40.74 -6.80
CA ILE A 354 -18.09 -41.57 -7.92
C ILE A 354 -19.03 -42.75 -8.18
N SER A 355 -19.55 -43.32 -7.09
CA SER A 355 -20.35 -44.55 -7.04
C SER A 355 -21.62 -44.31 -6.21
N HIS A 356 -22.56 -45.24 -6.33
CA HIS A 356 -23.71 -45.28 -5.43
C HIS A 356 -23.30 -45.86 -4.08
N PHE A 357 -23.80 -45.26 -2.99
CA PHE A 357 -23.64 -45.78 -1.64
C PHE A 357 -24.82 -45.32 -0.76
N LYS A 358 -24.88 -45.82 0.49
CA LYS A 358 -25.85 -45.38 1.48
C LYS A 358 -25.21 -44.50 2.53
N LEU A 359 -25.82 -43.36 2.83
CA LEU A 359 -25.42 -42.44 3.89
C LEU A 359 -26.57 -42.31 4.89
N ASN A 360 -26.39 -42.72 6.15
CA ASN A 360 -27.47 -42.75 7.14
C ASN A 360 -28.74 -43.50 6.63
N GLY A 361 -28.55 -44.55 5.83
CA GLY A 361 -29.64 -45.33 5.23
C GLY A 361 -30.23 -44.76 3.94
N TYR A 362 -29.88 -43.53 3.55
CA TYR A 362 -30.35 -42.88 2.32
C TYR A 362 -29.48 -43.20 1.11
N ASP A 363 -30.11 -43.34 -0.06
CA ASP A 363 -29.43 -43.60 -1.33
C ASP A 363 -28.78 -42.34 -1.88
N ILE A 364 -27.46 -42.40 -2.08
CA ILE A 364 -26.67 -41.33 -2.71
C ILE A 364 -26.23 -41.81 -4.10
N ASP A 365 -26.69 -41.11 -5.14
CA ASP A 365 -26.35 -41.44 -6.52
C ASP A 365 -24.94 -40.91 -6.89
N PRO A 366 -24.24 -41.52 -7.85
CA PRO A 366 -23.01 -40.95 -8.42
C PRO A 366 -23.29 -39.58 -9.06
N LYS A 367 -22.26 -38.74 -9.21
CA LYS A 367 -22.37 -37.35 -9.69
C LYS A 367 -23.23 -36.43 -8.80
N THR A 368 -23.35 -36.78 -7.52
CA THR A 368 -23.95 -35.92 -6.50
C THR A 368 -22.86 -35.06 -5.86
N ARG A 369 -23.09 -33.75 -5.78
CA ARG A 369 -22.20 -32.83 -5.05
C ARG A 369 -22.39 -33.04 -3.56
N LEU A 370 -21.30 -33.07 -2.81
CA LEU A 370 -21.29 -33.30 -1.37
C LEU A 370 -20.61 -32.12 -0.66
N GLN A 371 -21.33 -31.50 0.27
CA GLN A 371 -20.84 -30.35 1.03
C GLN A 371 -20.87 -30.67 2.52
N VAL A 372 -19.73 -30.58 3.19
CA VAL A 372 -19.63 -30.76 4.65
C VAL A 372 -19.60 -29.40 5.32
N ASN A 373 -20.54 -29.15 6.22
CA ASN A 373 -20.66 -27.90 6.98
C ASN A 373 -19.93 -28.02 8.32
N VAL A 374 -18.65 -27.67 8.33
CA VAL A 374 -17.80 -27.80 9.53
C VAL A 374 -18.11 -26.71 10.56
N TRP A 375 -18.62 -25.56 10.12
CA TRP A 375 -19.13 -24.52 11.02
C TRP A 375 -20.30 -25.03 11.88
N ALA A 376 -21.21 -25.79 11.27
CA ALA A 376 -22.31 -26.44 11.99
C ALA A 376 -21.82 -27.52 12.97
N ILE A 377 -20.87 -28.35 12.54
CA ILE A 377 -20.30 -29.43 13.36
C ILE A 377 -19.57 -28.88 14.58
N GLY A 378 -18.78 -27.81 14.41
CA GLY A 378 -18.07 -27.14 15.49
C GLY A 378 -18.99 -26.49 16.54
N ARG A 379 -20.27 -26.29 16.21
CA ARG A 379 -21.32 -25.71 17.08
C ARG A 379 -22.39 -26.71 17.48
N ASP A 380 -22.19 -27.99 17.23
CA ASP A 380 -23.17 -29.01 17.55
C ASP A 380 -23.19 -29.28 19.07
N PRO A 381 -24.30 -28.99 19.79
CA PRO A 381 -24.38 -29.21 21.23
C PRO A 381 -24.29 -30.69 21.63
N SER A 382 -24.42 -31.62 20.69
CA SER A 382 -24.20 -33.05 20.95
C SER A 382 -22.72 -33.41 21.14
N ASN A 383 -21.81 -32.62 20.55
CA ASN A 383 -20.36 -32.82 20.66
C ASN A 383 -19.71 -31.80 21.62
N TRP A 384 -20.29 -30.60 21.74
CA TRP A 384 -19.68 -29.48 22.44
C TRP A 384 -20.60 -28.90 23.51
N LYS A 385 -20.17 -28.93 24.77
CA LYS A 385 -20.81 -28.19 25.86
C LYS A 385 -20.59 -26.68 25.67
N ASP A 386 -21.63 -25.87 25.83
CA ASP A 386 -21.62 -24.41 25.63
C ASP A 386 -20.98 -24.05 24.27
N PRO A 387 -21.60 -24.49 23.15
CA PRO A 387 -20.95 -24.55 21.83
C PRO A 387 -20.64 -23.18 21.21
N GLU A 388 -21.28 -22.11 21.66
CA GLU A 388 -21.04 -20.75 21.16
C GLU A 388 -20.00 -19.98 21.99
N GLU A 389 -19.58 -20.51 23.15
CA GLU A 389 -18.59 -19.85 24.00
C GLU A 389 -17.15 -20.19 23.60
N PHE A 390 -16.28 -19.17 23.57
CA PHE A 390 -14.85 -19.34 23.36
C PHE A 390 -14.17 -19.80 24.66
N LEU A 391 -13.98 -21.11 24.79
CA LEU A 391 -13.45 -21.77 25.99
C LEU A 391 -12.29 -22.71 25.64
N PRO A 392 -11.04 -22.21 25.49
CA PRO A 392 -9.88 -23.06 25.20
C PRO A 392 -9.67 -24.19 26.20
N GLU A 393 -10.00 -23.97 27.48
CA GLU A 393 -9.89 -24.97 28.54
C GLU A 393 -10.70 -26.25 28.28
N ARG A 394 -11.66 -26.26 27.34
CA ARG A 394 -12.38 -27.49 26.97
C ARG A 394 -11.45 -28.57 26.40
N PHE A 395 -10.27 -28.18 25.92
CA PHE A 395 -9.27 -29.09 25.41
C PHE A 395 -8.28 -29.58 26.49
N THR A 396 -8.44 -29.15 27.75
CA THR A 396 -7.69 -29.70 28.87
C THR A 396 -8.01 -31.19 28.98
N ASP A 397 -6.99 -32.05 28.96
CA ASP A 397 -7.11 -33.52 29.02
C ASP A 397 -7.98 -34.15 27.91
N SER A 398 -8.20 -33.43 26.80
CA SER A 398 -8.95 -33.92 25.64
C SER A 398 -8.02 -34.46 24.56
N SER A 399 -8.36 -35.64 24.01
CA SER A 399 -7.65 -36.21 22.85
C SER A 399 -8.05 -35.59 21.52
N VAL A 400 -9.10 -34.76 21.50
CA VAL A 400 -9.67 -34.20 20.26
C VAL A 400 -8.64 -33.32 19.54
N ASP A 401 -8.47 -33.60 18.25
CA ASP A 401 -7.57 -32.86 17.36
C ASP A 401 -8.21 -32.61 15.99
N PHE A 402 -7.60 -31.74 15.21
CA PHE A 402 -8.02 -31.45 13.84
C PHE A 402 -7.19 -32.20 12.78
N LYS A 403 -6.50 -33.29 13.17
CA LYS A 403 -5.61 -34.05 12.28
C LYS A 403 -6.35 -35.08 11.42
N GLY A 404 -7.68 -34.98 11.35
CA GLY A 404 -8.53 -35.80 10.49
C GLY A 404 -8.94 -37.15 11.09
N GLN A 405 -8.75 -37.34 12.41
CA GLN A 405 -9.23 -38.53 13.13
C GLN A 405 -10.48 -38.27 13.96
N HIS A 406 -10.67 -37.02 14.41
CA HIS A 406 -11.82 -36.59 15.20
C HIS A 406 -12.75 -35.76 14.32
N PHE A 407 -13.98 -36.23 14.11
CA PHE A 407 -14.90 -35.65 13.14
C PHE A 407 -15.75 -34.51 13.71
N GLU A 408 -15.66 -34.29 15.03
CA GLU A 408 -16.19 -33.13 15.73
C GLU A 408 -15.37 -31.85 15.49
N LEU A 409 -14.11 -31.96 15.03
CA LEU A 409 -13.21 -30.83 14.74
C LEU A 409 -12.50 -31.01 13.39
N LEU A 410 -13.07 -30.45 12.31
CA LEU A 410 -12.62 -30.69 10.93
C LEU A 410 -12.18 -29.44 10.12
N PRO A 411 -11.46 -28.45 10.68
CA PRO A 411 -11.06 -27.25 9.93
C PRO A 411 -10.15 -27.55 8.73
N PHE A 412 -9.47 -28.70 8.73
CA PHE A 412 -8.58 -29.16 7.65
C PHE A 412 -9.18 -30.32 6.81
N GLY A 413 -10.42 -30.72 7.08
CA GLY A 413 -11.03 -31.92 6.50
C GLY A 413 -10.38 -33.24 6.95
N ALA A 414 -10.77 -34.35 6.32
CA ALA A 414 -10.29 -35.71 6.63
C ALA A 414 -10.23 -36.60 5.37
N GLY A 415 -9.64 -37.79 5.51
CA GLY A 415 -9.51 -38.78 4.44
C GLY A 415 -8.50 -38.38 3.36
N ARG A 416 -8.63 -38.96 2.15
CA ARG A 416 -7.72 -38.72 1.00
C ARG A 416 -7.58 -37.24 0.62
N ARG A 417 -8.62 -36.43 0.89
CA ARG A 417 -8.66 -35.00 0.59
C ARG A 417 -8.41 -34.11 1.81
N GLY A 418 -7.88 -34.64 2.91
CA GLY A 418 -7.41 -33.81 4.03
C GLY A 418 -6.36 -32.79 3.58
N CYS A 419 -6.27 -31.66 4.27
CA CYS A 419 -5.33 -30.58 3.91
C CYS A 419 -3.88 -31.10 3.90
N PRO A 420 -3.14 -30.97 2.77
CA PRO A 420 -1.74 -31.37 2.73
C PRO A 420 -0.83 -30.44 3.55
N GLY A 421 -1.21 -29.16 3.68
CA GLY A 421 -0.43 -28.13 4.37
C GLY A 421 -0.73 -27.97 5.87
N ILE A 422 -1.44 -28.92 6.50
CA ILE A 422 -1.88 -28.83 7.90
C ILE A 422 -0.74 -28.46 8.86
N TYR A 423 0.40 -29.16 8.77
CA TYR A 423 1.54 -28.94 9.67
C TYR A 423 2.22 -27.59 9.48
N MET A 424 2.37 -27.16 8.22
CA MET A 424 2.95 -25.85 7.89
C MET A 424 2.03 -24.71 8.35
N GLY A 425 0.73 -24.82 8.07
CA GLY A 425 -0.25 -23.81 8.45
C GLY A 425 -0.37 -23.64 9.96
N THR A 426 -0.40 -24.74 10.71
CA THR A 426 -0.48 -24.68 12.18
C THR A 426 0.79 -24.10 12.79
N ALA A 427 1.97 -24.50 12.30
CA ALA A 427 3.25 -23.97 12.77
C ALA A 427 3.32 -22.44 12.55
N MET A 428 2.93 -21.97 11.37
CA MET A 428 2.89 -20.53 11.05
C MET A 428 1.95 -19.74 11.97
N VAL A 429 0.73 -20.25 12.18
CA VAL A 429 -0.27 -19.60 13.06
C VAL A 429 0.20 -19.57 14.51
N GLU A 430 0.67 -20.69 15.04
CA GLU A 430 1.16 -20.81 16.42
C GLU A 430 2.37 -19.90 16.67
N LEU A 431 3.37 -19.94 15.77
CA LEU A 431 4.59 -19.14 15.90
C LEU A 431 4.31 -17.64 15.82
N THR A 432 3.44 -17.21 14.89
CA THR A 432 3.11 -15.80 14.71
C THR A 432 2.27 -15.27 15.88
N LEU A 433 1.24 -16.01 16.30
CA LEU A 433 0.44 -15.65 17.47
C LEU A 433 1.29 -15.59 18.74
N ALA A 434 2.19 -16.57 18.94
CA ALA A 434 3.08 -16.57 20.10
C ALA A 434 3.96 -15.31 20.15
N ASN A 435 4.55 -14.92 19.02
CA ASN A 435 5.39 -13.73 18.92
C ASN A 435 4.60 -12.42 19.14
N LEU A 436 3.38 -12.31 18.59
CA LEU A 436 2.48 -11.19 18.84
C LEU A 436 2.10 -11.06 20.33
N LEU A 437 1.78 -12.18 20.98
CA LEU A 437 1.35 -12.22 22.38
C LEU A 437 2.53 -12.04 23.37
N TYR A 438 3.72 -12.52 23.00
CA TYR A 438 4.95 -12.31 23.76
C TYR A 438 5.35 -10.83 23.76
N SER A 439 5.42 -10.22 22.58
CA SER A 439 6.07 -8.92 22.35
C SER A 439 5.24 -7.71 22.79
N PHE A 440 3.91 -7.84 22.84
CA PHE A 440 3.00 -6.73 23.05
C PHE A 440 2.00 -7.01 24.17
N ASP A 441 1.68 -5.97 24.94
CA ASP A 441 0.47 -5.92 25.75
C ASP A 441 -0.66 -5.27 24.93
N TRP A 442 -1.59 -6.10 24.47
CA TRP A 442 -2.72 -5.68 23.65
C TRP A 442 -3.85 -5.11 24.50
N LYS A 443 -4.40 -3.97 24.07
CA LYS A 443 -5.56 -3.31 24.67
C LYS A 443 -6.54 -2.86 23.60
N LEU A 444 -7.81 -2.71 23.97
CA LEU A 444 -8.79 -2.06 23.12
C LEU A 444 -8.51 -0.55 23.02
N PRO A 445 -8.85 0.11 21.89
CA PRO A 445 -8.75 1.55 21.75
C PRO A 445 -9.52 2.31 22.83
N SER A 446 -9.06 3.52 23.18
CA SER A 446 -9.67 4.34 24.22
C SER A 446 -11.17 4.56 23.98
N GLY A 447 -12.00 4.17 24.94
CA GLY A 447 -13.46 4.29 24.88
C GLY A 447 -14.21 3.06 24.37
N MET A 448 -13.50 2.04 23.86
CA MET A 448 -14.09 0.79 23.40
C MET A 448 -14.11 -0.27 24.52
N LYS A 449 -15.22 -1.01 24.64
CA LYS A 449 -15.39 -2.16 25.55
C LYS A 449 -15.36 -3.47 24.76
N GLU A 450 -15.18 -4.59 25.46
CA GLU A 450 -15.11 -5.93 24.86
C GLU A 450 -16.38 -6.29 24.06
N GLN A 451 -17.54 -5.81 24.51
CA GLN A 451 -18.82 -5.98 23.83
C GLN A 451 -18.95 -5.20 22.51
N ASP A 452 -18.12 -4.17 22.31
CA ASP A 452 -18.15 -3.32 21.11
C ASP A 452 -17.33 -3.95 19.95
N ILE A 453 -16.62 -5.06 20.21
CA ILE A 453 -15.92 -5.82 19.18
C ILE A 453 -16.96 -6.51 18.31
N ASP A 454 -17.15 -5.99 17.09
CA ASP A 454 -17.96 -6.63 16.07
C ASP A 454 -17.47 -8.09 15.83
N MET A 455 -18.35 -9.07 15.82
CA MET A 455 -18.01 -10.48 15.53
C MET A 455 -18.74 -10.99 14.27
N GLU A 456 -19.24 -10.08 13.44
CA GLU A 456 -19.95 -10.44 12.21
C GLU A 456 -19.01 -11.01 11.13
N GLU A 457 -19.55 -11.96 10.38
CA GLU A 457 -18.90 -12.67 9.29
C GLU A 457 -19.21 -12.00 7.93
N ALA A 458 -18.22 -11.93 7.05
CA ALA A 458 -18.38 -11.57 5.64
C ALA A 458 -18.47 -12.82 4.75
N ALA A 459 -19.21 -12.72 3.64
CA ALA A 459 -19.46 -13.82 2.72
C ALA A 459 -18.26 -14.12 1.80
N GLY A 460 -17.90 -15.40 1.64
CA GLY A 460 -16.82 -15.88 0.76
C GLY A 460 -16.57 -17.39 0.86
N GLN A 461 -15.59 -17.91 0.10
CA GLN A 461 -15.10 -19.29 0.26
C GLN A 461 -14.39 -19.47 1.60
N THR A 462 -13.72 -18.40 2.05
CA THR A 462 -13.23 -18.21 3.41
C THR A 462 -14.05 -17.15 4.14
N VAL A 463 -14.17 -17.27 5.46
CA VAL A 463 -15.00 -16.37 6.29
C VAL A 463 -14.15 -15.34 7.02
N TYR A 464 -14.19 -14.12 6.48
CA TYR A 464 -13.53 -12.96 7.06
C TYR A 464 -14.39 -12.30 8.13
N LYS A 465 -13.74 -11.60 9.05
CA LYS A 465 -14.41 -10.66 9.93
C LYS A 465 -14.90 -9.46 9.10
N LYS A 466 -16.16 -9.07 9.27
CA LYS A 466 -16.80 -8.00 8.48
C LYS A 466 -16.16 -6.63 8.70
N SER A 467 -15.85 -6.28 9.94
CA SER A 467 -15.12 -5.06 10.29
C SER A 467 -13.70 -5.37 10.73
N ALA A 468 -12.72 -4.54 10.34
CA ALA A 468 -11.34 -4.72 10.76
C ALA A 468 -11.18 -4.70 12.30
N LEU A 469 -10.27 -5.51 12.83
CA LEU A 469 -9.93 -5.50 14.26
C LEU A 469 -8.87 -4.42 14.53
N SER A 470 -9.16 -3.49 15.44
CA SER A 470 -8.22 -2.45 15.88
C SER A 470 -7.84 -2.66 17.34
N LEU A 471 -6.54 -2.84 17.60
CA LEU A 471 -5.98 -2.99 18.95
C LEU A 471 -4.83 -2.01 19.15
N ALA A 472 -4.73 -1.44 20.35
CA ALA A 472 -3.59 -0.64 20.78
C ALA A 472 -2.53 -1.56 21.42
N SER A 473 -1.26 -1.40 21.05
CA SER A 473 -0.16 -2.14 21.65
C SER A 473 0.69 -1.23 22.54
N MET A 474 1.07 -1.72 23.73
CA MET A 474 2.17 -1.15 24.50
C MET A 474 3.34 -2.14 24.47
N SER A 475 4.51 -1.68 24.03
CA SER A 475 5.75 -2.49 24.03
C SER A 475 6.29 -2.66 25.46
N LEU A 476 6.65 -3.90 25.82
CA LEU A 476 7.24 -4.26 27.12
C LEU A 476 8.65 -3.69 27.38
N CYS A 477 9.27 -2.99 26.42
CA CYS A 477 10.54 -2.29 26.67
C CYS A 477 10.43 -1.15 27.69
N ALA A 478 9.23 -0.77 28.10
CA ALA A 478 9.01 0.31 29.07
C ALA A 478 9.59 0.02 30.46
N SER A 479 9.62 -1.22 30.96
CA SER A 479 10.01 -1.47 32.37
C SER A 479 11.53 -1.42 32.62
N HIS A 480 12.36 -1.78 31.63
CA HIS A 480 13.82 -1.63 31.73
C HIS A 480 14.30 -0.21 31.38
N LEU A 481 13.52 0.52 30.58
CA LEU A 481 13.75 1.95 30.33
C LEU A 481 13.62 2.79 31.60
N TRP A 482 12.75 2.41 32.56
CA TRP A 482 12.59 3.13 33.83
C TRP A 482 13.82 3.05 34.73
N LEU A 483 14.52 1.90 34.78
CA LEU A 483 15.77 1.75 35.52
C LEU A 483 16.92 2.56 34.88
N CYS A 484 16.99 2.57 33.54
CA CYS A 484 17.90 3.46 32.82
C CYS A 484 17.55 4.94 33.01
N PHE A 485 16.26 5.30 33.05
CA PHE A 485 15.79 6.67 33.33
C PHE A 485 16.13 7.12 34.75
N LEU A 486 16.00 6.23 35.75
CA LEU A 486 16.35 6.50 37.15
C LEU A 486 17.87 6.65 37.34
N LEU A 487 18.69 5.90 36.60
CA LEU A 487 20.16 6.03 36.60
C LEU A 487 20.66 7.21 35.76
N LEU A 488 19.92 7.63 34.72
CA LEU A 488 20.23 8.80 33.90
C LEU A 488 19.74 10.11 34.50
N LEU A 489 18.75 10.10 35.41
CA LEU A 489 18.20 11.31 36.03
C LEU A 489 19.27 12.17 36.76
N PRO A 490 20.20 11.60 37.56
CA PRO A 490 21.26 12.36 38.21
C PRO A 490 22.27 12.93 37.20
N LEU A 491 22.59 12.18 36.14
CA LEU A 491 23.48 12.61 35.06
C LEU A 491 22.84 13.73 34.22
N LEU A 492 21.55 13.62 33.92
CA LEU A 492 20.74 14.62 33.22
C LEU A 492 20.57 15.90 34.03
N LEU A 493 20.38 15.79 35.36
CA LEU A 493 20.32 16.94 36.27
C LEU A 493 21.70 17.62 36.41
N PHE A 494 22.79 16.85 36.42
CA PHE A 494 24.16 17.38 36.43
C PHE A 494 24.52 18.08 35.10
N MET A 495 24.10 17.51 33.97
CA MET A 495 24.21 18.15 32.66
C MET A 495 23.36 19.43 32.54
N LYS A 496 22.13 19.42 33.10
CA LYS A 496 21.26 20.61 33.17
C LYS A 496 21.93 21.75 33.95
N LYS A 497 22.61 21.44 35.06
CA LYS A 497 23.35 22.42 35.86
C LYS A 497 24.53 23.05 35.11
N LYS A 498 25.27 22.28 34.29
CA LYS A 498 26.37 22.78 33.44
C LYS A 498 25.89 23.57 32.22
N VAL A 499 24.71 23.27 31.66
CA VAL A 499 24.13 23.99 30.51
C VAL A 499 23.45 25.30 30.94
N ASP A 500 22.78 25.31 32.11
CA ASP A 500 22.14 26.51 32.65
C ASP A 500 23.17 27.55 33.16
N GLU A 501 24.38 27.13 33.57
CA GLU A 501 25.45 28.06 33.96
C GLU A 501 26.03 28.86 32.78
N LYS A 502 25.93 28.38 31.54
CA LYS A 502 26.39 29.11 30.34
C LYS A 502 25.35 30.07 29.73
N ARG A 503 24.07 30.01 30.13
CA ARG A 503 22.97 30.75 29.50
C ARG A 503 22.49 32.00 30.24
N LYS A 504 23.10 32.37 31.36
CA LYS A 504 22.62 33.45 32.26
C LYS A 504 22.48 34.86 31.63
N ASN A 505 22.98 35.11 30.41
CA ASN A 505 22.94 36.44 29.78
C ASN A 505 22.29 36.49 28.36
N ARG A 506 21.51 35.48 27.94
CA ARG A 506 20.87 35.49 26.59
C ARG A 506 19.34 35.44 26.66
N GLN A 507 18.68 36.21 25.80
CA GLN A 507 17.22 36.27 25.63
C GLN A 507 16.79 35.50 24.36
N PRO A 508 16.50 34.19 24.45
CA PRO A 508 16.03 33.43 23.29
C PRO A 508 14.60 33.88 22.91
N PRO A 509 14.15 33.57 21.67
CA PRO A 509 12.76 33.76 21.30
C PRO A 509 11.79 33.02 22.23
N PRO A 510 10.56 33.51 22.40
CA PRO A 510 9.53 32.84 23.19
C PRO A 510 9.21 31.46 22.61
N GLY A 511 8.75 30.53 23.45
CA GLY A 511 8.41 29.19 22.98
C GLY A 511 7.61 28.37 23.99
N PRO A 512 6.95 27.30 23.54
CA PRO A 512 6.20 26.42 24.41
C PRO A 512 7.09 25.68 25.42
N PRO A 513 6.55 25.32 26.60
CA PRO A 513 7.23 24.46 27.55
C PRO A 513 7.69 23.16 26.87
N LYS A 514 8.94 22.77 27.15
CA LYS A 514 9.59 21.60 26.56
C LYS A 514 9.65 20.45 27.56
N LEU A 515 9.50 19.22 27.08
CA LEU A 515 9.72 18.03 27.90
C LEU A 515 11.22 17.68 27.95
N PRO A 516 11.70 16.98 29.00
CA PRO A 516 13.06 16.45 29.03
C PRO A 516 13.33 15.55 27.81
N ILE A 517 14.56 15.60 27.29
CA ILE A 517 15.07 14.77 26.18
C ILE A 517 14.41 15.10 24.82
N ILE A 518 13.11 14.88 24.65
CA ILE A 518 12.40 15.04 23.37
C ILE A 518 12.05 16.50 23.04
N GLY A 519 12.10 17.39 24.02
CA GLY A 519 11.78 18.80 23.87
C GLY A 519 10.33 19.03 23.44
N ASN A 520 10.13 19.65 22.28
CA ASN A 520 8.85 20.05 21.71
C ASN A 520 8.35 19.12 20.59
N LEU A 521 9.02 17.98 20.33
CA LEU A 521 8.60 17.02 19.29
C LEU A 521 7.16 16.53 19.47
N HIS A 522 6.71 16.34 20.72
CA HIS A 522 5.36 15.91 21.06
C HIS A 522 4.24 16.92 20.70
N GLN A 523 4.60 18.15 20.33
CA GLN A 523 3.65 19.22 19.99
C GLN A 523 3.46 19.35 18.47
N LEU A 524 4.16 18.53 17.68
CA LEU A 524 4.10 18.54 16.23
C LEU A 524 3.11 17.47 15.74
N GLY A 525 2.08 17.88 15.01
CA GLY A 525 1.15 16.99 14.33
C GLY A 525 1.66 16.51 12.97
N SER A 526 0.83 15.76 12.25
CA SER A 526 1.15 15.25 10.90
C SER A 526 1.44 16.36 9.88
N LEU A 527 0.69 17.47 9.96
CA LEU A 527 0.93 18.68 9.16
C LEU A 527 1.76 19.68 9.98
N LEU A 528 3.08 19.64 9.78
CA LEU A 528 4.04 20.45 10.54
C LEU A 528 3.76 21.95 10.40
N HIS A 529 3.52 22.45 9.19
CA HIS A 529 3.25 23.87 8.94
C HIS A 529 2.02 24.39 9.69
N ARG A 530 0.94 23.59 9.77
CA ARG A 530 -0.27 23.96 10.52
C ARG A 530 -0.04 23.93 12.03
N SER A 531 0.67 22.91 12.53
CA SER A 531 1.03 22.79 13.95
C SER A 531 1.89 23.98 14.41
N LEU A 532 2.88 24.33 13.60
CA LEU A 532 3.78 25.46 13.85
C LEU A 532 3.06 26.80 13.74
N TRP A 533 2.13 26.96 12.80
CA TRP A 533 1.29 28.15 12.70
C TRP A 533 0.38 28.32 13.93
N GLN A 534 -0.24 27.25 14.41
CA GLN A 534 -1.05 27.31 15.64
C GLN A 534 -0.22 27.73 16.87
N LEU A 535 0.99 27.19 16.99
CA LEU A 535 1.92 27.61 18.04
C LEU A 535 2.34 29.07 17.87
N SER A 536 2.60 29.53 16.65
CA SER A 536 3.01 30.93 16.40
C SER A 536 1.91 31.93 16.75
N LYS A 537 0.62 31.55 16.68
CA LYS A 537 -0.49 32.39 17.18
C LYS A 537 -0.43 32.63 18.69
N LYS A 538 0.18 31.73 19.46
CA LYS A 538 0.33 31.85 20.92
C LYS A 538 1.67 32.46 21.35
N TYR A 539 2.76 32.06 20.70
CA TYR A 539 4.12 32.45 21.10
C TYR A 539 4.71 33.59 20.26
N GLY A 540 4.03 33.99 19.19
CA GLY A 540 4.45 35.07 18.30
C GLY A 540 5.13 34.57 17.02
N PRO A 541 5.44 35.50 16.09
CA PRO A 541 5.90 35.19 14.74
C PRO A 541 7.34 34.69 14.66
N VAL A 542 8.11 34.84 15.74
CA VAL A 542 9.45 34.28 15.92
C VAL A 542 9.41 33.47 17.20
N MET A 543 9.50 32.15 17.10
CA MET A 543 9.41 31.27 18.27
C MET A 543 10.53 30.24 18.30
N PHE A 544 10.93 29.86 19.51
CA PHE A 544 11.96 28.88 19.77
C PHE A 544 11.33 27.52 20.13
N LEU A 545 11.85 26.46 19.49
CA LEU A 545 11.52 25.08 19.78
C LEU A 545 12.81 24.29 19.99
N GLN A 546 12.80 23.41 20.99
CA GLN A 546 13.84 22.42 21.20
C GLN A 546 13.35 21.10 20.59
N LEU A 547 13.87 20.67 19.44
CA LEU A 547 13.46 19.41 18.81
C LEU A 547 14.49 18.33 19.12
N GLY A 548 14.21 17.50 20.13
CA GLY A 548 15.23 16.64 20.73
C GLY A 548 16.42 17.46 21.26
N GLY A 549 17.63 17.14 20.80
CA GLY A 549 18.85 17.89 21.05
C GLY A 549 19.07 19.13 20.17
N VAL A 550 18.20 19.39 19.17
CA VAL A 550 18.43 20.45 18.18
C VAL A 550 17.64 21.73 18.49
N PRO A 551 18.30 22.88 18.72
CA PRO A 551 17.62 24.16 18.85
C PRO A 551 17.09 24.61 17.48
N THR A 552 15.80 24.97 17.43
CA THR A 552 15.10 25.35 16.21
C THR A 552 14.34 26.67 16.41
N VAL A 553 14.47 27.60 15.47
CA VAL A 553 13.71 28.85 15.42
C VAL A 553 12.75 28.80 14.25
N ILE A 554 11.49 29.11 14.52
CA ILE A 554 10.42 29.15 13.52
C ILE A 554 10.06 30.61 13.24
N VAL A 555 10.05 30.96 11.96
CA VAL A 555 9.73 32.30 11.43
C VAL A 555 8.41 32.23 10.67
N SER A 556 7.42 33.02 11.08
CA SER A 556 6.04 32.94 10.57
C SER A 556 5.43 34.30 10.19
N SER A 557 6.25 35.34 10.00
CA SER A 557 5.81 36.66 9.50
C SER A 557 6.73 37.16 8.39
N SER A 558 6.19 37.95 7.47
CA SER A 558 6.94 38.60 6.37
C SER A 558 8.15 39.40 6.87
N LYS A 559 7.96 40.25 7.88
CA LYS A 559 9.05 41.07 8.46
C LYS A 559 10.20 40.24 9.01
N ALA A 560 9.89 39.23 9.82
CA ALA A 560 10.94 38.34 10.36
C ALA A 560 11.58 37.48 9.26
N ALA A 561 10.84 37.11 8.22
CA ALA A 561 11.39 36.44 7.04
C ALA A 561 12.35 37.35 6.26
N GLU A 562 12.04 38.64 6.14
CA GLU A 562 12.96 39.64 5.56
C GLU A 562 14.25 39.75 6.38
N GLU A 563 14.14 39.87 7.71
CA GLU A 563 15.32 39.93 8.57
C GLU A 563 16.24 38.72 8.36
N VAL A 564 15.72 37.49 8.31
CA VAL A 564 16.57 36.29 8.18
C VAL A 564 17.02 36.01 6.75
N LEU A 565 16.19 36.28 5.74
CA LEU A 565 16.49 35.93 4.34
C LEU A 565 17.16 37.05 3.53
N LYS A 566 17.24 38.28 4.08
CA LYS A 566 17.87 39.43 3.42
C LYS A 566 18.91 40.10 4.31
N VAL A 567 18.54 40.52 5.53
CA VAL A 567 19.46 41.25 6.43
C VAL A 567 20.53 40.32 6.98
N HIS A 568 20.12 39.18 7.50
CA HIS A 568 20.96 38.13 8.09
C HIS A 568 21.11 36.90 7.18
N ASP A 569 20.97 37.09 5.86
CA ASP A 569 21.04 35.98 4.91
C ASP A 569 22.38 35.25 5.02
N LEU A 570 23.49 35.98 5.05
CA LEU A 570 24.82 35.36 5.20
C LEU A 570 24.94 34.66 6.55
N ASP A 571 24.39 35.21 7.63
CA ASP A 571 24.48 34.63 8.97
C ASP A 571 23.71 33.30 9.10
N CYS A 572 22.71 33.04 8.24
CA CYS A 572 21.85 31.87 8.36
C CYS A 572 21.58 31.08 7.07
N CYS A 573 22.29 31.30 5.98
CA CYS A 573 22.08 30.58 4.72
C CYS A 573 22.72 29.19 4.63
N SER A 574 23.27 28.62 5.72
CA SER A 574 23.79 27.25 5.71
C SER A 574 22.67 26.21 5.81
N ARG A 575 23.02 24.94 5.68
CA ARG A 575 22.10 23.79 5.75
C ARG A 575 22.48 22.87 6.90
N PRO A 576 21.51 22.36 7.67
CA PRO A 576 21.76 21.33 8.66
C PRO A 576 22.10 20.01 7.96
N LYS A 577 22.98 19.22 8.58
CA LYS A 577 23.38 17.89 8.08
C LYS A 577 22.32 16.84 8.44
N LEU A 578 21.26 16.77 7.63
CA LEU A 578 20.17 15.81 7.80
C LEU A 578 20.53 14.44 7.20
N ALA A 579 20.17 13.34 7.88
CA ALA A 579 20.56 12.00 7.50
C ALA A 579 20.07 11.60 6.08
N GLY A 580 18.81 11.87 5.77
CA GLY A 580 18.20 11.58 4.46
C GLY A 580 18.91 12.34 3.34
N ALA A 581 19.04 13.66 3.50
CA ALA A 581 19.74 14.52 2.55
C ALA A 581 21.19 14.06 2.35
N GLY A 582 21.94 13.85 3.44
CA GLY A 582 23.33 13.44 3.35
C GLY A 582 23.54 12.12 2.62
N LYS A 583 22.65 11.14 2.77
CA LYS A 583 22.78 9.89 2.03
C LYS A 583 22.40 10.04 0.56
N LEU A 584 21.23 10.61 0.29
CA LEU A 584 20.68 10.71 -1.07
C LEU A 584 21.47 11.68 -1.96
N SER A 585 22.18 12.63 -1.37
CA SER A 585 22.95 13.64 -2.08
C SER A 585 24.46 13.37 -2.10
N TYR A 586 24.86 12.10 -1.96
CA TYR A 586 26.25 11.66 -2.03
C TYR A 586 27.15 12.38 -1.01
N ASN A 587 26.68 12.50 0.23
CA ASN A 587 27.32 13.24 1.31
C ASN A 587 27.40 14.75 1.04
N TYR A 588 26.27 15.34 0.66
CA TYR A 588 26.13 16.78 0.43
C TYR A 588 27.04 17.27 -0.70
N LEU A 589 27.04 16.55 -1.82
CA LEU A 589 27.70 16.98 -3.06
C LEU A 589 26.75 17.72 -4.01
N ASP A 590 25.50 17.93 -3.58
CA ASP A 590 24.44 18.62 -4.32
C ASP A 590 24.45 20.13 -4.07
N MET A 591 23.53 20.89 -4.68
CA MET A 591 23.44 22.34 -4.47
C MET A 591 22.32 22.76 -3.47
N ALA A 592 21.36 21.89 -3.19
CA ALA A 592 20.21 22.17 -2.33
C ALA A 592 20.52 22.08 -0.83
N PHE A 593 21.19 21.01 -0.41
CA PHE A 593 21.45 20.58 0.97
C PHE A 593 22.90 20.79 1.44
N SER A 594 23.81 21.11 0.53
CA SER A 594 25.19 21.47 0.87
C SER A 594 25.30 22.63 1.86
N PRO A 595 26.10 22.50 2.95
CA PRO A 595 26.42 23.61 3.84
C PRO A 595 27.01 24.80 3.07
N TYR A 596 26.79 26.01 3.57
CA TYR A 596 27.29 27.21 2.89
C TYR A 596 28.82 27.28 3.00
N GLY A 597 29.49 27.59 1.89
CA GLY A 597 30.94 27.71 1.77
C GLY A 597 31.36 27.82 0.31
N ASP A 598 32.66 27.81 0.04
CA ASP A 598 33.24 27.93 -1.31
C ASP A 598 32.72 26.85 -2.25
N TYR A 599 32.68 25.61 -1.75
CA TYR A 599 32.11 24.47 -2.45
C TYR A 599 30.68 24.73 -2.94
N TRP A 600 29.79 25.14 -2.02
CA TRP A 600 28.40 25.41 -2.37
C TRP A 600 28.28 26.57 -3.36
N ARG A 601 29.13 27.60 -3.25
CA ARG A 601 29.12 28.73 -4.20
C ARG A 601 29.44 28.26 -5.62
N GLU A 602 30.38 27.35 -5.79
CA GLU A 602 30.70 26.76 -7.09
C GLU A 602 29.57 25.86 -7.62
N MET A 603 29.04 24.95 -6.79
CA MET A 603 27.90 24.11 -7.21
C MET A 603 26.67 24.96 -7.58
N ARG A 604 26.41 26.02 -6.81
CA ARG A 604 25.34 26.97 -7.10
C ARG A 604 25.58 27.75 -8.39
N LYS A 605 26.83 28.13 -8.68
CA LYS A 605 27.20 28.82 -9.92
C LYS A 605 26.97 27.91 -11.12
N ILE A 606 27.41 26.65 -11.07
CA ILE A 606 27.14 25.65 -12.11
C ILE A 606 25.63 25.53 -12.34
N GLY A 607 24.86 25.32 -11.28
CA GLY A 607 23.40 25.22 -11.38
C GLY A 607 22.76 26.44 -12.04
N VAL A 608 23.06 27.65 -11.57
CA VAL A 608 22.41 28.88 -12.06
C VAL A 608 22.87 29.27 -13.47
N VAL A 609 24.16 29.14 -13.78
CA VAL A 609 24.72 29.61 -15.06
C VAL A 609 24.53 28.57 -16.16
N GLU A 610 24.88 27.31 -15.88
CA GLU A 610 24.96 26.25 -16.89
C GLU A 610 23.65 25.47 -17.02
N LEU A 611 22.81 25.40 -15.99
CA LEU A 611 21.60 24.54 -16.00
C LEU A 611 20.29 25.34 -16.04
N PHE A 612 20.20 26.40 -15.23
CA PHE A 612 18.96 27.16 -15.02
C PHE A 612 19.00 28.60 -15.55
N SER A 613 19.95 28.93 -16.42
CA SER A 613 19.95 30.24 -17.08
C SER A 613 18.76 30.38 -18.03
N THR A 614 18.29 31.61 -18.26
CA THR A 614 17.18 31.88 -19.17
C THR A 614 17.40 31.27 -20.55
N LYS A 615 18.64 31.35 -21.06
CA LYS A 615 19.02 30.75 -22.34
C LYS A 615 18.84 29.22 -22.32
N MET A 616 19.30 28.55 -21.27
CA MET A 616 19.15 27.09 -21.14
C MET A 616 17.70 26.68 -21.01
N VAL A 617 16.91 27.37 -20.19
CA VAL A 617 15.47 27.07 -20.05
C VAL A 617 14.74 27.26 -21.38
N GLN A 618 15.00 28.35 -22.11
CA GLN A 618 14.42 28.61 -23.43
C GLN A 618 14.83 27.56 -24.47
N SER A 619 16.05 27.03 -24.37
CA SER A 619 16.52 25.99 -25.28
C SER A 619 15.63 24.73 -25.21
N PHE A 620 15.05 24.41 -24.06
CA PHE A 620 14.12 23.26 -23.90
C PHE A 620 12.65 23.58 -24.16
N ARG A 621 12.35 24.70 -24.83
CA ARG A 621 10.98 25.09 -25.18
C ARG A 621 10.25 24.01 -25.97
N TYR A 622 10.92 23.39 -26.94
CA TYR A 622 10.33 22.33 -27.77
C TYR A 622 9.79 21.17 -26.92
N ALA A 623 10.56 20.73 -25.92
CA ALA A 623 10.17 19.64 -25.05
C ALA A 623 8.90 20.00 -24.25
N ARG A 624 8.81 21.22 -23.72
CA ARG A 624 7.60 21.67 -23.00
C ARG A 624 6.39 21.75 -23.91
N GLU A 625 6.52 22.39 -25.08
CA GLU A 625 5.39 22.57 -26.00
C GLU A 625 4.88 21.22 -26.56
N GLU A 626 5.78 20.30 -26.88
CA GLU A 626 5.40 18.96 -27.36
C GLU A 626 4.73 18.10 -26.29
N GLU A 627 5.29 18.04 -25.07
CA GLU A 627 4.69 17.26 -23.98
C GLU A 627 3.31 17.82 -23.57
N VAL A 628 3.16 19.15 -23.55
CA VAL A 628 1.84 19.78 -23.34
C VAL A 628 0.89 19.42 -24.48
N ALA A 629 1.33 19.44 -25.73
CA ALA A 629 0.48 19.03 -26.85
C ALA A 629 0.02 17.56 -26.72
N PHE A 630 0.92 16.64 -26.35
CA PHE A 630 0.57 15.24 -26.11
C PHE A 630 -0.46 15.07 -24.98
N LEU A 631 -0.33 15.86 -23.90
CA LEU A 631 -1.32 15.87 -22.83
C LEU A 631 -2.70 16.31 -23.34
N ILE A 632 -2.77 17.40 -24.10
CA ILE A 632 -4.03 17.91 -24.67
C ILE A 632 -4.67 16.88 -25.61
N GLU A 633 -3.89 16.24 -26.47
CA GLU A 633 -4.38 15.18 -27.37
C GLU A 633 -4.93 13.99 -26.61
N SER A 634 -4.23 13.53 -25.56
CA SER A 634 -4.68 12.44 -24.70
C SER A 634 -5.98 12.77 -23.96
N MET A 635 -6.11 14.01 -23.47
CA MET A 635 -7.34 14.47 -22.81
C MET A 635 -8.51 14.67 -23.78
N ALA A 636 -8.25 15.10 -25.02
CA ALA A 636 -9.28 15.23 -26.05
C ALA A 636 -9.92 13.88 -26.38
N GLN A 637 -9.12 12.79 -26.42
CA GLN A 637 -9.63 11.43 -26.56
C GLN A 637 -10.52 11.05 -25.38
N SER A 638 -10.12 11.35 -24.14
CA SER A 638 -10.93 11.10 -22.95
C SER A 638 -12.24 11.92 -22.91
N SER A 639 -12.20 13.16 -23.42
CA SER A 639 -13.36 14.05 -23.53
C SER A 639 -14.43 13.47 -24.47
N SER A 640 -14.02 12.89 -25.61
CA SER A 640 -14.94 12.24 -26.56
C SER A 640 -15.71 11.06 -25.94
N ALA A 641 -15.15 10.43 -24.91
CA ALA A 641 -15.77 9.34 -24.14
C ALA A 641 -16.57 9.82 -22.92
N GLY A 642 -16.58 11.13 -22.62
CA GLY A 642 -17.25 11.71 -21.45
C GLY A 642 -16.69 11.23 -20.10
N ARG A 643 -15.43 10.76 -20.07
CA ARG A 643 -14.83 10.10 -18.92
C ARG A 643 -14.13 11.11 -17.99
N ALA A 644 -14.22 10.88 -16.68
CA ALA A 644 -13.43 11.60 -15.69
C ALA A 644 -11.95 11.21 -15.80
N VAL A 645 -11.07 12.20 -15.82
CA VAL A 645 -9.62 12.06 -15.92
C VAL A 645 -9.01 12.35 -14.55
N ASN A 646 -8.09 11.50 -14.11
CA ASN A 646 -7.26 11.74 -12.93
C ASN A 646 -6.18 12.77 -13.28
N LEU A 647 -6.50 14.05 -13.08
CA LEU A 647 -5.63 15.15 -13.48
C LEU A 647 -4.32 15.17 -12.68
N SER A 648 -4.31 14.62 -11.46
CA SER A 648 -3.09 14.50 -10.65
C SER A 648 -2.04 13.59 -11.30
N GLU A 649 -2.46 12.45 -11.85
CA GLU A 649 -1.59 11.47 -12.51
C GLU A 649 -1.10 11.95 -13.89
N GLU A 650 -1.99 12.57 -14.65
CA GLU A 650 -1.65 13.16 -15.96
C GLU A 650 -0.62 14.29 -15.83
N LEU A 651 -0.81 15.17 -14.84
CA LEU A 651 0.13 16.28 -14.57
C LEU A 651 1.46 15.78 -14.01
N LEU A 652 1.47 14.72 -13.20
CA LEU A 652 2.70 14.09 -12.73
C LEU A 652 3.48 13.49 -13.91
N THR A 653 2.78 12.82 -14.82
CA THR A 653 3.37 12.23 -16.02
C THR A 653 3.95 13.32 -16.92
N LEU A 654 3.24 14.44 -17.11
CA LEU A 654 3.71 15.58 -17.88
C LEU A 654 5.03 16.16 -17.30
N THR A 655 5.05 16.48 -16.00
CA THR A 655 6.23 17.10 -15.38
C THR A 655 7.42 16.15 -15.36
N ALA A 656 7.19 14.85 -15.13
CA ALA A 656 8.20 13.81 -15.24
C ALA A 656 8.77 13.73 -16.67
N ASN A 657 7.92 13.70 -17.69
CA ASN A 657 8.33 13.71 -19.10
C ASN A 657 9.19 14.92 -19.45
N ILE A 658 8.73 16.13 -19.10
CA ILE A 658 9.47 17.36 -19.38
C ILE A 658 10.81 17.34 -18.65
N THR A 659 10.83 16.92 -17.39
CA THR A 659 12.06 16.82 -16.60
C THR A 659 13.03 15.80 -17.19
N CYS A 660 12.56 14.62 -17.61
CA CYS A 660 13.38 13.63 -18.30
C CYS A 660 13.96 14.16 -19.62
N ARG A 661 13.17 14.86 -20.43
CA ARG A 661 13.66 15.41 -21.72
C ARG A 661 14.70 16.49 -21.52
N VAL A 662 14.49 17.36 -20.52
CA VAL A 662 15.44 18.44 -20.17
C VAL A 662 16.70 17.87 -19.53
N ALA A 663 16.55 16.91 -18.62
CA ALA A 663 17.67 16.36 -17.87
C ALA A 663 18.48 15.36 -18.67
N LEU A 664 17.81 14.42 -19.37
CA LEU A 664 18.39 13.18 -19.94
C LEU A 664 18.28 13.08 -21.48
N GLY A 665 17.67 14.08 -22.13
CA GLY A 665 17.47 14.07 -23.58
C GLY A 665 16.48 13.02 -24.12
N LYS A 666 15.77 12.29 -23.25
CA LYS A 666 14.79 11.24 -23.61
C LYS A 666 13.45 11.47 -22.92
N SER A 667 12.35 11.12 -23.58
CA SER A 667 11.02 11.07 -22.95
C SER A 667 10.92 9.91 -21.97
N PHE A 668 10.05 10.04 -20.96
CA PHE A 668 9.78 8.93 -20.02
C PHE A 668 9.14 7.74 -20.76
N ARG A 669 8.23 8.00 -21.70
CA ARG A 669 7.59 6.97 -22.55
C ARG A 669 8.63 6.29 -23.48
N GLY A 670 8.68 4.95 -23.46
CA GLY A 670 9.50 4.14 -24.35
C GLY A 670 11.00 4.09 -24.01
N SER A 671 11.39 4.56 -22.82
CA SER A 671 12.80 4.63 -22.38
C SER A 671 13.27 3.38 -21.62
N GLY A 672 12.40 2.38 -21.38
CA GLY A 672 12.67 1.26 -20.48
C GLY A 672 12.52 1.62 -18.99
N PHE A 673 12.23 2.90 -18.69
CA PHE A 673 11.84 3.42 -17.38
C PHE A 673 10.34 3.72 -17.29
N ASP A 674 9.58 3.33 -18.32
CA ASP A 674 8.15 3.44 -18.46
C ASP A 674 7.43 2.40 -17.58
N GLY A 675 7.32 2.72 -16.29
CA GLY A 675 6.50 1.96 -15.36
C GLY A 675 6.36 2.60 -13.99
N ASP A 676 5.41 2.06 -13.21
CA ASP A 676 5.11 2.44 -11.82
C ASP A 676 6.38 2.47 -10.93
N ARG A 677 7.38 1.64 -11.27
CA ARG A 677 8.65 1.52 -10.54
C ARG A 677 9.46 2.82 -10.44
N PHE A 678 9.55 3.63 -11.49
CA PHE A 678 10.30 4.90 -11.40
C PHE A 678 9.59 5.92 -10.50
N GLN A 679 8.27 6.01 -10.64
CA GLN A 679 7.45 6.88 -9.78
C GLN A 679 7.54 6.44 -8.31
N GLU A 680 7.54 5.13 -8.03
CA GLU A 680 7.77 4.58 -6.69
C GLU A 680 9.13 5.00 -6.12
N ILE A 681 10.21 4.91 -6.91
CA ILE A 681 11.57 5.28 -6.47
C ILE A 681 11.64 6.77 -6.11
N ILE A 682 11.06 7.65 -6.94
CA ILE A 682 11.02 9.09 -6.70
C ILE A 682 10.19 9.43 -5.45
N HIS A 683 9.00 8.83 -5.31
CA HIS A 683 8.13 9.04 -4.16
C HIS A 683 8.79 8.58 -2.86
N GLU A 684 9.45 7.42 -2.88
CA GLU A 684 10.19 6.89 -1.74
C GLU A 684 11.37 7.80 -1.37
N ALA A 685 12.14 8.28 -2.35
CA ALA A 685 13.23 9.21 -2.11
C ALA A 685 12.76 10.53 -1.48
N MET A 686 11.65 11.08 -1.96
CA MET A 686 11.02 12.27 -1.37
C MET A 686 10.55 12.04 0.06
N ALA A 687 9.94 10.89 0.34
CA ALA A 687 9.56 10.51 1.68
C ALA A 687 10.79 10.42 2.60
N MET A 688 11.93 9.94 2.09
CA MET A 688 13.19 9.85 2.85
C MET A 688 13.87 11.21 3.06
N LEU A 689 13.76 12.16 2.12
CA LEU A 689 14.22 13.55 2.32
C LEU A 689 13.39 14.28 3.39
N GLY A 690 12.07 14.04 3.42
CA GLY A 690 11.15 14.67 4.37
C GLY A 690 10.95 13.92 5.69
N CYS A 691 11.60 12.77 5.89
CA CYS A 691 11.35 11.94 7.07
C CYS A 691 11.92 12.56 8.35
N LEU A 692 11.19 12.40 9.45
CA LEU A 692 11.64 12.81 10.79
C LEU A 692 12.56 11.73 11.40
N SER A 693 13.79 11.61 10.89
CA SER A 693 14.79 10.65 11.41
C SER A 693 15.18 11.00 12.85
N ALA A 694 15.40 9.98 13.69
CA ALA A 694 15.87 10.19 15.05
C ALA A 694 17.28 10.80 15.07
N SER A 695 18.13 10.48 14.08
CA SER A 695 19.46 11.09 13.91
C SER A 695 19.38 12.61 13.72
N ASP A 696 18.31 13.11 13.10
CA ASP A 696 18.13 14.54 12.85
C ASP A 696 17.75 15.35 14.09
N PHE A 697 17.32 14.68 15.17
CA PHE A 697 16.94 15.29 16.44
C PHE A 697 17.86 14.89 17.59
N PHE A 698 18.52 13.73 17.50
CA PHE A 698 19.40 13.21 18.55
C PHE A 698 20.79 12.88 17.96
N PRO A 699 21.65 13.87 17.69
CA PRO A 699 22.87 13.68 16.89
C PRO A 699 23.82 12.57 17.38
N SER A 700 23.88 12.32 18.69
CA SER A 700 24.81 11.33 19.26
C SER A 700 24.28 9.90 19.27
N VAL A 701 22.96 9.69 19.30
CA VAL A 701 22.34 8.38 19.57
C VAL A 701 21.21 8.00 18.62
N GLY A 702 20.71 8.95 17.82
CA GLY A 702 19.57 8.75 16.93
C GLY A 702 19.82 7.71 15.85
N TRP A 703 21.07 7.52 15.42
CA TRP A 703 21.45 6.50 14.44
C TRP A 703 21.13 5.08 14.92
N ILE A 704 21.16 4.83 16.23
CA ILE A 704 20.78 3.54 16.82
C ILE A 704 19.28 3.31 16.62
N VAL A 705 18.47 4.33 16.92
CA VAL A 705 17.01 4.28 16.76
C VAL A 705 16.63 4.10 15.28
N ASP A 706 17.30 4.82 14.37
CA ASP A 706 17.02 4.69 12.93
C ASP A 706 17.38 3.31 12.39
N ARG A 707 18.41 2.65 12.95
CA ARG A 707 18.72 1.25 12.61
C ARG A 707 17.69 0.28 13.17
N LEU A 708 17.31 0.43 14.44
CA LEU A 708 16.35 -0.45 15.11
C LEU A 708 14.93 -0.33 14.53
N THR A 709 14.54 0.85 14.07
CA THR A 709 13.24 1.11 13.42
C THR A 709 13.20 0.69 11.95
N GLY A 710 14.34 0.33 11.37
CA GLY A 710 14.48 0.02 9.95
C GLY A 710 14.55 1.23 9.01
N LEU A 711 14.48 2.46 9.53
CA LEU A 711 14.55 3.69 8.73
C LEU A 711 15.91 3.82 8.01
N HIS A 712 17.00 3.42 8.66
CA HIS A 712 18.32 3.39 8.04
C HIS A 712 18.38 2.41 6.85
N ALA A 713 17.82 1.22 7.01
CA ALA A 713 17.77 0.23 5.92
C ALA A 713 16.88 0.69 4.75
N ARG A 714 15.78 1.38 5.05
CA ARG A 714 14.89 2.03 4.06
C ARG A 714 15.65 3.11 3.28
N LEU A 715 16.40 3.97 3.97
CA LEU A 715 17.25 5.00 3.35
C LEU A 715 18.32 4.39 2.44
N GLU A 716 19.02 3.35 2.90
CA GLU A 716 20.04 2.65 2.12
C GLU A 716 19.46 1.98 0.87
N ARG A 717 18.26 1.41 0.95
CA ARG A 717 17.57 0.84 -0.21
C ARG A 717 17.23 1.91 -1.24
N SER A 718 16.58 2.99 -0.80
CA SER A 718 16.21 4.11 -1.66
C SER A 718 17.44 4.71 -2.36
N PHE A 719 18.55 4.87 -1.62
CA PHE A 719 19.82 5.31 -2.20
C PHE A 719 20.34 4.36 -3.29
N LYS A 720 20.35 3.04 -3.05
CA LYS A 720 20.84 2.06 -4.04
C LYS A 720 20.02 2.05 -5.32
N GLU A 721 18.70 2.17 -5.20
CA GLU A 721 17.79 2.21 -6.36
C GLU A 721 18.02 3.48 -7.19
N LEU A 722 18.18 4.63 -6.54
CA LEU A 722 18.50 5.90 -7.21
C LEU A 722 19.90 5.90 -7.82
N ASP A 723 20.91 5.40 -7.11
CA ASP A 723 22.29 5.34 -7.59
C ASP A 723 22.40 4.46 -8.84
N ALA A 724 21.74 3.31 -8.84
CA ALA A 724 21.68 2.44 -10.01
C ALA A 724 21.02 3.14 -11.20
N PHE A 725 19.92 3.87 -10.97
CA PHE A 725 19.25 4.65 -12.00
C PHE A 725 20.16 5.76 -12.56
N TYR A 726 20.79 6.57 -11.70
CA TYR A 726 21.65 7.65 -12.16
C TYR A 726 22.91 7.12 -12.86
N GLN A 727 23.44 5.98 -12.43
CA GLN A 727 24.55 5.33 -13.10
C GLN A 727 24.15 4.90 -14.52
N GLN A 728 22.99 4.24 -14.67
CA GLN A 728 22.48 3.84 -15.98
C GLN A 728 22.29 5.05 -16.91
N VAL A 729 21.74 6.15 -16.39
CA VAL A 729 21.63 7.41 -17.13
C VAL A 729 22.99 7.91 -17.61
N ILE A 730 23.99 7.92 -16.74
CA ILE A 730 25.34 8.36 -17.10
C ILE A 730 25.94 7.43 -18.18
N ASP A 731 25.81 6.12 -18.02
CA ASP A 731 26.36 5.13 -18.96
C ASP A 731 25.72 5.27 -20.36
N ASP A 732 24.42 5.52 -20.41
CA ASP A 732 23.68 5.83 -21.64
C ASP A 732 24.26 7.05 -22.38
N HIS A 733 24.64 8.10 -21.64
CA HIS A 733 25.20 9.32 -22.24
C HIS A 733 26.67 9.16 -22.66
N LEU A 734 27.39 8.25 -22.00
CA LEU A 734 28.76 7.89 -22.38
C LEU A 734 28.84 6.93 -23.57
N ASN A 735 27.74 6.23 -23.90
CA ASN A 735 27.70 5.26 -24.97
C ASN A 735 28.02 5.93 -26.34
N PRO A 736 29.09 5.52 -27.05
CA PRO A 736 29.43 6.07 -28.36
C PRO A 736 28.36 5.85 -29.43
N ALA A 737 27.49 4.85 -29.24
CA ALA A 737 26.37 4.55 -30.12
C ALA A 737 25.13 5.41 -29.86
N ARG A 738 25.11 6.24 -28.81
CA ARG A 738 24.03 7.20 -28.57
C ARG A 738 23.97 8.19 -29.72
N MET A 739 22.83 8.28 -30.38
CA MET A 739 22.56 9.36 -31.33
C MET A 739 22.68 10.68 -30.58
N LYS A 740 23.63 11.53 -30.99
CA LYS A 740 23.78 12.86 -30.41
C LYS A 740 22.56 13.69 -30.79
N PRO A 741 21.79 14.21 -29.82
CA PRO A 741 20.73 15.15 -30.13
C PRO A 741 21.33 16.44 -30.71
N ASP A 742 20.53 17.19 -31.47
CA ASP A 742 20.93 18.50 -32.01
C ASP A 742 21.23 19.52 -30.90
N GLN A 743 20.78 19.24 -29.68
CA GLN A 743 20.95 20.09 -28.51
C GLN A 743 21.33 19.26 -27.29
N ASP A 744 22.38 19.69 -26.58
CA ASP A 744 22.84 19.04 -25.35
C ASP A 744 21.76 19.11 -24.26
N ASP A 745 21.50 17.99 -23.59
CA ASP A 745 20.74 17.96 -22.35
C ASP A 745 21.63 18.31 -21.13
N ILE A 746 21.02 18.37 -19.94
CA ILE A 746 21.77 18.72 -18.72
C ILE A 746 22.88 17.71 -18.43
N ILE A 747 22.68 16.40 -18.66
CA ILE A 747 23.76 15.42 -18.45
C ILE A 747 24.92 15.72 -19.39
N ASP A 748 24.66 15.97 -20.67
CA ASP A 748 25.71 16.31 -21.64
C ASP A 748 26.52 17.54 -21.20
N VAL A 749 25.86 18.58 -20.67
CA VAL A 749 26.53 19.76 -20.11
C VAL A 749 27.39 19.41 -18.90
N LEU A 750 26.87 18.64 -17.94
CA LEU A 750 27.60 18.24 -16.74
C LEU A 750 28.82 17.34 -17.06
N LEU A 751 28.67 16.46 -18.05
CA LEU A 751 29.75 15.62 -18.56
C LEU A 751 30.85 16.42 -19.26
N LYS A 752 30.50 17.49 -19.97
CA LYS A 752 31.48 18.41 -20.56
C LYS A 752 32.24 19.17 -19.46
N ILE A 753 31.54 19.68 -18.46
CA ILE A 753 32.17 20.34 -17.30
C ILE A 753 33.17 19.41 -16.60
N GLU A 754 32.81 18.14 -16.41
CA GLU A 754 33.72 17.14 -15.82
C GLU A 754 34.95 16.88 -16.71
N LYS A 755 34.78 16.80 -18.05
CA LYS A 755 35.88 16.54 -19.00
C LYS A 755 36.81 17.75 -19.18
N ASP A 756 36.24 18.94 -19.23
CA ASP A 756 36.97 20.19 -19.49
C ASP A 756 37.71 20.67 -18.23
N GLN A 757 37.42 20.10 -17.05
CA GLN A 757 38.17 20.31 -15.82
C GLN A 757 39.54 19.63 -15.84
N SER A 758 40.46 20.20 -16.61
CA SER A 758 41.90 19.92 -16.55
C SER A 758 42.72 21.02 -15.82
N GLY A 759 42.07 21.94 -15.08
CA GLY A 759 42.79 22.76 -14.08
C GLY A 759 42.31 24.20 -13.80
N ILE A 760 41.02 24.46 -13.58
CA ILE A 760 40.56 25.80 -13.14
C ILE A 760 39.45 25.68 -12.08
N GLY A 761 39.83 25.44 -10.82
CA GLY A 761 38.92 25.46 -9.65
C GLY A 761 39.43 24.64 -8.46
N ALA A 762 39.02 24.99 -7.23
CA ALA A 762 39.45 24.33 -5.98
C ALA A 762 38.75 22.98 -5.69
N VAL A 763 37.83 22.53 -6.55
CA VAL A 763 36.98 21.36 -6.35
C VAL A 763 37.05 20.47 -7.59
N GLN A 764 37.39 19.19 -7.41
CA GLN A 764 37.34 18.19 -8.48
C GLN A 764 35.88 17.76 -8.69
N PHE A 765 35.30 18.10 -9.85
CA PHE A 765 33.95 17.66 -10.22
C PHE A 765 34.01 16.21 -10.70
N THR A 766 33.14 15.36 -10.15
CA THR A 766 33.16 13.91 -10.38
C THR A 766 31.77 13.40 -10.76
N ARG A 767 31.68 12.13 -11.16
CA ARG A 767 30.41 11.44 -11.41
C ARG A 767 29.42 11.53 -10.24
N ASP A 768 29.90 11.44 -9.00
CA ASP A 768 29.02 11.57 -7.82
C ASP A 768 28.43 12.97 -7.71
N HIS A 769 29.14 14.02 -8.14
CA HIS A 769 28.59 15.37 -8.23
C HIS A 769 27.48 15.45 -9.28
N ILE A 770 27.69 14.81 -10.44
CA ILE A 770 26.66 14.72 -11.48
C ILE A 770 25.43 14.03 -10.91
N LYS A 771 25.58 12.85 -10.28
CA LYS A 771 24.47 12.12 -9.64
C LYS A 771 23.74 12.95 -8.58
N ALA A 772 24.47 13.70 -7.75
CA ALA A 772 23.90 14.58 -6.75
C ALA A 772 23.07 15.73 -7.37
N ILE A 773 23.53 16.32 -8.47
CA ILE A 773 22.79 17.35 -9.22
C ILE A 773 21.57 16.77 -9.94
N ILE A 774 21.68 15.56 -10.51
CA ILE A 774 20.54 14.85 -11.10
C ILE A 774 19.44 14.65 -10.04
N MET A 775 19.81 14.23 -8.84
CA MET A 775 18.89 14.09 -7.71
C MET A 775 18.13 15.39 -7.41
N ASP A 776 18.85 16.51 -7.32
CA ASP A 776 18.24 17.83 -7.11
C ASP A 776 17.23 18.17 -8.22
N ILE A 777 17.58 17.93 -9.49
CA ILE A 777 16.73 18.25 -10.66
C ILE A 777 15.46 17.39 -10.67
N PHE A 778 15.60 16.08 -10.46
CA PHE A 778 14.47 15.16 -10.54
C PHE A 778 13.51 15.32 -9.38
N LEU A 779 14.03 15.30 -8.15
CA LEU A 779 13.17 15.39 -6.98
C LEU A 779 12.53 16.79 -6.93
N ALA A 780 13.32 17.86 -7.03
CA ALA A 780 12.74 19.21 -6.96
C ALA A 780 11.91 19.61 -8.20
N GLY A 781 12.22 19.09 -9.38
CA GLY A 781 11.60 19.52 -10.64
C GLY A 781 10.24 18.89 -10.95
N VAL A 782 10.00 17.66 -10.52
CA VAL A 782 8.78 16.90 -10.88
C VAL A 782 7.61 17.25 -9.94
N ASP A 783 7.78 17.05 -8.64
CA ASP A 783 6.67 17.14 -7.69
C ASP A 783 6.14 18.58 -7.53
N THR A 784 7.03 19.58 -7.45
CA THR A 784 6.57 20.95 -7.13
C THR A 784 5.72 21.56 -8.23
N GLY A 785 6.05 21.28 -9.50
CA GLY A 785 5.26 21.73 -10.65
C GLY A 785 3.90 21.06 -10.68
N THR A 786 3.87 19.73 -10.47
CA THR A 786 2.64 18.93 -10.41
C THR A 786 1.71 19.43 -9.33
N ILE A 787 2.21 19.60 -8.10
CA ILE A 787 1.44 20.07 -6.95
C ILE A 787 0.82 21.44 -7.24
N THR A 788 1.60 22.36 -7.82
CA THR A 788 1.12 23.71 -8.15
C THR A 788 -0.02 23.66 -9.17
N MET A 789 0.12 22.88 -10.25
CA MET A 789 -0.93 22.76 -11.28
C MET A 789 -2.19 22.06 -10.75
N VAL A 790 -2.04 21.03 -9.92
CA VAL A 790 -3.17 20.33 -9.28
C VAL A 790 -3.94 21.27 -8.37
N TRP A 791 -3.26 22.03 -7.50
CA TRP A 791 -3.92 23.01 -6.65
C TRP A 791 -4.57 24.14 -7.44
N ALA A 792 -3.91 24.64 -8.50
CA ALA A 792 -4.50 25.65 -9.38
C ALA A 792 -5.82 25.14 -9.99
N MET A 793 -5.81 23.94 -10.56
CA MET A 793 -7.01 23.35 -11.17
C MET A 793 -8.10 23.01 -10.13
N ALA A 794 -7.72 22.59 -8.92
CA ALA A 794 -8.67 22.36 -7.83
C ALA A 794 -9.35 23.67 -7.39
N GLU A 795 -8.58 24.74 -7.21
CA GLU A 795 -9.11 26.05 -6.85
C GLU A 795 -9.97 26.66 -7.96
N LEU A 796 -9.57 26.52 -9.22
CA LEU A 796 -10.37 26.96 -10.35
C LEU A 796 -11.68 26.17 -10.45
N ALA A 797 -11.64 24.84 -10.27
CA ALA A 797 -12.85 24.00 -10.28
C ALA A 797 -13.80 24.35 -9.13
N LYS A 798 -13.26 24.73 -7.98
CA LYS A 798 -14.03 25.21 -6.82
C LYS A 798 -14.56 26.64 -7.00
N ASN A 799 -13.93 27.44 -7.87
CA ASN A 799 -14.27 28.83 -8.13
C ASN A 799 -14.63 29.10 -9.61
N PRO A 800 -15.82 28.68 -10.08
CA PRO A 800 -16.23 28.81 -11.48
C PRO A 800 -16.17 30.24 -12.04
N ARG A 801 -16.35 31.26 -11.18
CA ARG A 801 -16.18 32.67 -11.54
C ARG A 801 -14.77 32.96 -12.05
N VAL A 802 -13.77 32.46 -11.32
CA VAL A 802 -12.35 32.65 -11.64
C VAL A 802 -11.97 31.81 -12.84
N MET A 803 -12.41 30.54 -12.89
CA MET A 803 -12.25 29.64 -14.05
C MET A 803 -12.71 30.30 -15.35
N LYS A 804 -13.95 30.81 -15.40
CA LYS A 804 -14.48 31.47 -16.60
C LYS A 804 -13.69 32.72 -16.99
N LYS A 805 -13.24 33.50 -16.00
CA LYS A 805 -12.47 34.72 -16.26
C LYS A 805 -11.10 34.41 -16.87
N VAL A 806 -10.37 33.44 -16.34
CA VAL A 806 -9.07 33.04 -16.89
C VAL A 806 -9.21 32.36 -18.25
N GLN A 807 -10.22 31.50 -18.45
CA GLN A 807 -10.52 30.93 -19.76
C GLN A 807 -10.86 32.02 -20.79
N GLY A 808 -11.64 33.04 -20.39
CA GLY A 808 -11.98 34.19 -21.22
C GLY A 808 -10.74 34.96 -21.67
N GLU A 809 -9.84 35.32 -20.75
CA GLU A 809 -8.56 35.98 -21.09
C GLU A 809 -7.76 35.15 -22.11
N ILE A 810 -7.55 33.87 -21.83
CA ILE A 810 -6.75 32.98 -22.67
C ILE A 810 -7.35 32.87 -24.07
N ARG A 811 -8.66 32.61 -24.17
CA ARG A 811 -9.36 32.46 -25.46
C ARG A 811 -9.37 33.76 -26.27
N SER A 812 -9.53 34.91 -25.61
CA SER A 812 -9.44 36.21 -26.27
C SER A 812 -8.03 36.54 -26.79
N CYS A 813 -6.98 36.16 -26.06
CA CYS A 813 -5.60 36.40 -26.45
C CYS A 813 -5.16 35.52 -27.65
N VAL A 814 -5.60 34.26 -27.68
CA VAL A 814 -5.12 33.24 -28.65
C VAL A 814 -5.93 33.26 -29.96
N GLY A 815 -7.20 33.64 -29.91
CA GLY A 815 -8.10 33.63 -31.07
C GLY A 815 -8.25 32.24 -31.69
N LYS A 816 -8.10 32.12 -33.01
CA LYS A 816 -8.33 30.87 -33.78
C LYS A 816 -7.11 29.94 -33.86
N LYS A 817 -6.01 30.25 -33.18
CA LYS A 817 -4.73 29.52 -33.31
C LYS A 817 -4.75 28.11 -32.69
N GLY A 818 -5.69 27.85 -31.77
CA GLY A 818 -5.93 26.52 -31.18
C GLY A 818 -4.89 26.02 -30.17
N ARG A 819 -3.78 26.74 -29.95
CA ARG A 819 -2.75 26.43 -28.93
C ARG A 819 -2.05 27.68 -28.42
N VAL A 820 -1.63 27.66 -27.16
CA VAL A 820 -0.81 28.71 -26.52
C VAL A 820 0.66 28.32 -26.61
N SER A 821 1.48 29.21 -27.17
CA SER A 821 2.92 29.06 -27.17
C SER A 821 3.57 29.77 -25.98
N GLU A 822 4.78 29.36 -25.60
CA GLU A 822 5.48 29.93 -24.44
C GLU A 822 5.62 31.46 -24.49
N THR A 823 5.84 32.02 -25.68
CA THR A 823 5.99 33.47 -25.86
C THR A 823 4.69 34.26 -25.69
N GLU A 824 3.54 33.59 -25.78
CA GLU A 824 2.22 34.23 -25.63
C GLU A 824 1.75 34.20 -24.17
N VAL A 825 2.28 33.29 -23.36
CA VAL A 825 1.99 33.19 -21.92
C VAL A 825 2.28 34.51 -21.21
N ASP A 826 3.27 35.27 -21.68
CA ASP A 826 3.61 36.56 -21.10
C ASP A 826 2.49 37.61 -21.15
N GLN A 827 1.54 37.45 -22.05
CA GLN A 827 0.39 38.35 -22.23
C GLN A 827 -0.78 37.99 -21.30
N LEU A 828 -0.77 36.79 -20.69
CA LEU A 828 -1.87 36.26 -19.88
C LEU A 828 -1.75 36.71 -18.41
N GLN A 829 -2.05 37.99 -18.15
CA GLN A 829 -1.84 38.59 -16.83
C GLN A 829 -2.74 37.97 -15.75
N PHE A 830 -3.99 37.66 -16.06
CA PHE A 830 -4.92 37.04 -15.11
C PHE A 830 -4.53 35.60 -14.80
N LEU A 831 -4.04 34.84 -15.78
CA LEU A 831 -3.43 33.52 -15.51
C LEU A 831 -2.24 33.63 -14.55
N LYS A 832 -1.34 34.61 -14.74
CA LYS A 832 -0.22 34.85 -13.81
C LYS A 832 -0.70 35.18 -12.39
N MET A 833 -1.79 35.94 -12.26
CA MET A 833 -2.41 36.21 -10.97
C MET A 833 -3.01 34.94 -10.33
N VAL A 834 -3.60 34.04 -11.12
CA VAL A 834 -4.09 32.73 -10.65
C VAL A 834 -2.94 31.88 -10.12
N VAL A 835 -1.79 31.85 -10.81
CA VAL A 835 -0.60 31.12 -10.36
C VAL A 835 -0.03 31.73 -9.08
N LYS A 836 0.06 33.07 -8.98
CA LYS A 836 0.48 33.77 -7.76
C LYS A 836 -0.42 33.42 -6.57
N GLU A 837 -1.74 33.45 -6.76
CA GLU A 837 -2.70 33.14 -5.70
C GLU A 837 -2.67 31.67 -5.29
N THR A 838 -2.47 30.77 -6.27
CA THR A 838 -2.26 29.35 -6.01
C THR A 838 -1.02 29.14 -5.14
N LEU A 839 0.10 29.76 -5.47
CA LEU A 839 1.34 29.64 -4.70
C LEU A 839 1.28 30.32 -3.33
N ARG A 840 0.44 31.35 -3.15
CA ARG A 840 0.18 31.98 -1.85
C ARG A 840 -0.55 31.02 -0.91
N LEU A 841 -1.62 30.38 -1.39
CA LEU A 841 -2.44 29.48 -0.60
C LEU A 841 -1.84 28.07 -0.49
N HIS A 842 -1.23 27.57 -1.55
CA HIS A 842 -0.76 26.19 -1.65
C HIS A 842 0.71 26.12 -2.07
N PRO A 843 1.65 26.76 -1.32
CA PRO A 843 3.06 26.64 -1.62
C PRO A 843 3.51 25.19 -1.42
N PRO A 844 4.10 24.51 -2.43
CA PRO A 844 4.49 23.11 -2.29
C PRO A 844 5.45 22.88 -1.11
N ALA A 845 6.44 23.76 -0.93
CA ALA A 845 7.37 23.72 0.20
C ALA A 845 6.92 24.66 1.34
N THR A 846 5.88 24.27 2.09
CA THR A 846 5.21 25.10 3.11
C THR A 846 6.13 25.65 4.22
N LEU A 847 7.23 24.95 4.52
CA LEU A 847 8.23 25.32 5.53
C LEU A 847 9.59 25.73 4.93
N LEU A 848 9.69 25.82 3.60
CA LEU A 848 10.94 25.84 2.83
C LEU A 848 11.89 24.69 3.24
N VAL A 849 13.06 24.64 2.61
CA VAL A 849 14.13 23.74 3.06
C VAL A 849 14.79 24.33 4.32
N PRO A 850 15.05 23.55 5.39
CA PRO A 850 15.63 24.05 6.64
C PRO A 850 16.98 24.75 6.45
N ARG A 851 17.20 25.81 7.20
CA ARG A 851 18.48 26.54 7.25
C ARG A 851 19.20 26.30 8.58
N GLU A 852 20.49 26.61 8.63
CA GLU A 852 21.31 26.56 9.85
C GLU A 852 22.09 27.87 10.00
N THR A 853 22.05 28.45 11.20
CA THR A 853 22.80 29.65 11.55
C THR A 853 24.29 29.37 11.67
N MET A 854 25.12 30.25 11.12
CA MET A 854 26.58 30.16 11.13
C MET A 854 27.21 31.08 12.17
N SER A 855 26.58 32.22 12.43
CA SER A 855 27.03 33.27 13.34
C SER A 855 25.88 33.66 14.28
N TYR A 856 26.24 34.36 15.35
CA TYR A 856 25.29 34.96 16.26
C TYR A 856 24.70 36.24 15.65
N PHE A 857 23.39 36.43 15.80
CA PHE A 857 22.71 37.68 15.44
C PHE A 857 21.44 37.88 16.29
N LYS A 858 20.81 39.05 16.16
CA LYS A 858 19.52 39.35 16.79
C LYS A 858 18.39 39.30 15.78
N LEU A 859 17.33 38.56 16.10
CA LEU A 859 16.10 38.50 15.30
C LEU A 859 14.93 39.04 16.12
N ASN A 860 14.29 40.13 15.70
CA ASN A 860 13.27 40.81 16.49
C ASN A 860 13.71 41.11 17.95
N GLY A 861 15.00 41.41 18.15
CA GLY A 861 15.59 41.67 19.48
C GLY A 861 16.01 40.43 20.28
N TYR A 862 15.66 39.22 19.83
CA TYR A 862 16.04 37.96 20.47
C TYR A 862 17.39 37.44 19.99
N ASP A 863 18.13 36.81 20.88
CA ASP A 863 19.45 36.26 20.63
C ASP A 863 19.35 34.93 19.87
N ILE A 864 19.92 34.86 18.66
CA ILE A 864 20.00 33.65 17.85
C ILE A 864 21.45 33.17 17.81
N ASP A 865 21.67 31.96 18.32
CA ASP A 865 22.99 31.35 18.40
C ASP A 865 23.37 30.60 17.12
N PRO A 866 24.68 30.46 16.81
CA PRO A 866 25.14 29.59 15.72
C PRO A 866 24.70 28.13 15.96
N LYS A 867 24.55 27.36 14.88
CA LYS A 867 24.04 25.97 14.88
C LYS A 867 22.58 25.84 15.33
N THR A 868 21.81 26.92 15.21
CA THR A 868 20.36 26.91 15.36
C THR A 868 19.71 26.59 14.02
N ARG A 869 18.80 25.61 13.99
CA ARG A 869 18.00 25.31 12.81
C ARG A 869 16.97 26.43 12.62
N LEU A 870 16.81 26.92 11.40
CA LEU A 870 15.87 27.98 11.08
C LEU A 870 14.86 27.48 10.03
N GLN A 871 13.57 27.59 10.35
CA GLN A 871 12.48 27.17 9.50
C GLN A 871 11.57 28.37 9.20
N VAL A 872 11.24 28.60 7.92
CA VAL A 872 10.36 29.70 7.51
C VAL A 872 9.03 29.12 7.08
N ASN A 873 7.97 29.40 7.83
CA ASN A 873 6.63 28.93 7.53
C ASN A 873 5.96 29.86 6.52
N VAL A 874 6.22 29.63 5.24
CA VAL A 874 5.65 30.45 4.15
C VAL A 874 4.16 30.23 3.98
N TRP A 875 3.63 29.06 4.39
CA TRP A 875 2.19 28.81 4.44
C TRP A 875 1.50 29.75 5.45
N ALA A 876 2.11 29.99 6.61
CA ALA A 876 1.61 30.94 7.60
C ALA A 876 1.68 32.39 7.08
N ILE A 877 2.80 32.77 6.44
CA ILE A 877 3.00 34.11 5.88
C ILE A 877 1.97 34.40 4.78
N GLY A 878 1.73 33.43 3.89
CA GLY A 878 0.72 33.52 2.85
C GLY A 878 -0.70 33.70 3.38
N ARG A 879 -0.98 33.37 4.64
CA ARG A 879 -2.28 33.50 5.32
C ARG A 879 -2.31 34.55 6.44
N ASP A 880 -1.31 35.41 6.51
CA ASP A 880 -1.27 36.44 7.55
C ASP A 880 -2.25 37.59 7.22
N PRO A 881 -3.30 37.82 8.03
CA PRO A 881 -4.26 38.91 7.79
C PRO A 881 -3.63 40.31 7.83
N ASN A 882 -2.41 40.45 8.38
CA ASN A 882 -1.68 41.71 8.35
C ASN A 882 -1.15 42.06 6.95
N ASN A 883 -0.91 41.05 6.10
CA ASN A 883 -0.40 41.23 4.73
C ASN A 883 -1.51 41.01 3.69
N TRP A 884 -2.49 40.16 3.99
CA TRP A 884 -3.48 39.69 3.03
C TRP A 884 -4.91 39.90 3.55
N LYS A 885 -5.70 40.70 2.84
CA LYS A 885 -7.15 40.82 3.07
C LYS A 885 -7.84 39.50 2.70
N ASP A 886 -8.75 39.01 3.55
CA ASP A 886 -9.47 37.75 3.36
C ASP A 886 -8.50 36.59 2.99
N PRO A 887 -7.57 36.24 3.91
CA PRO A 887 -6.39 35.44 3.57
C PRO A 887 -6.70 33.99 3.20
N GLU A 888 -7.85 33.46 3.59
CA GLU A 888 -8.25 32.08 3.24
C GLU A 888 -9.00 31.99 1.90
N GLU A 889 -9.43 33.13 1.33
CA GLU A 889 -10.18 33.16 0.07
C GLU A 889 -9.23 33.10 -1.14
N PHE A 890 -9.59 32.28 -2.13
CA PHE A 890 -8.89 32.22 -3.43
C PHE A 890 -9.33 33.40 -4.31
N LEU A 891 -8.57 34.50 -4.26
CA LEU A 891 -8.89 35.76 -4.91
C LEU A 891 -7.71 36.27 -5.75
N PRO A 892 -7.53 35.79 -7.00
CA PRO A 892 -6.45 36.27 -7.87
C PRO A 892 -6.47 37.77 -8.12
N GLU A 893 -7.65 38.40 -8.10
CA GLU A 893 -7.81 39.85 -8.27
C GLU A 893 -7.02 40.69 -7.24
N ARG A 894 -6.61 40.12 -6.10
CA ARG A 894 -5.76 40.82 -5.12
C ARG A 894 -4.42 41.27 -5.70
N PHE A 895 -3.99 40.67 -6.82
CA PHE A 895 -2.76 41.01 -7.52
C PHE A 895 -2.97 42.04 -8.63
N THR A 896 -4.19 42.53 -8.83
CA THR A 896 -4.47 43.61 -9.79
C THR A 896 -3.75 44.88 -9.32
N ASP A 897 -2.97 45.50 -10.20
CA ASP A 897 -2.12 46.67 -9.92
C ASP A 897 -1.13 46.48 -8.74
N SER A 898 -0.82 45.23 -8.37
CA SER A 898 0.12 44.90 -7.30
C SER A 898 1.50 44.58 -7.85
N SER A 899 2.55 45.14 -7.24
CA SER A 899 3.94 44.81 -7.57
C SER A 899 4.43 43.50 -6.94
N VAL A 900 3.63 42.89 -6.04
CA VAL A 900 4.02 41.70 -5.27
C VAL A 900 4.32 40.53 -6.20
N ASP A 901 5.49 39.92 -6.01
CA ASP A 901 6.01 38.83 -6.83
C ASP A 901 6.79 37.81 -5.98
N PHE A 902 6.75 36.54 -6.37
CA PHE A 902 7.34 35.42 -5.65
C PHE A 902 8.84 35.22 -5.93
N LYS A 903 9.50 36.17 -6.62
CA LYS A 903 10.92 36.11 -7.00
C LYS A 903 11.90 36.42 -5.85
N GLY A 904 11.39 36.48 -4.62
CA GLY A 904 12.20 36.64 -3.40
C GLY A 904 12.51 38.08 -3.00
N GLN A 905 11.84 39.07 -3.59
CA GLN A 905 11.92 40.48 -3.16
C GLN A 905 10.77 40.91 -2.25
N HIS A 906 9.63 40.23 -2.32
CA HIS A 906 8.42 40.51 -1.55
C HIS A 906 8.22 39.41 -0.50
N PHE A 907 8.39 39.74 0.78
CA PHE A 907 8.46 38.74 1.85
C PHE A 907 7.09 38.25 2.32
N GLU A 908 6.02 38.88 1.84
CA GLU A 908 4.64 38.41 1.96
C GLU A 908 4.31 37.24 1.02
N LEU A 909 5.10 37.00 -0.04
CA LEU A 909 4.91 35.91 -1.00
C LEU A 909 6.24 35.18 -1.30
N LEU A 910 6.51 34.08 -0.58
CA LEU A 910 7.81 33.39 -0.60
C LEU A 910 7.76 31.89 -1.01
N PRO A 911 6.95 31.46 -1.99
CA PRO A 911 6.85 30.03 -2.35
C PRO A 911 8.18 29.44 -2.86
N PHE A 912 9.09 30.27 -3.39
CA PHE A 912 10.43 29.88 -3.86
C PHE A 912 11.56 30.28 -2.89
N GLY A 913 11.22 30.80 -1.71
CA GLY A 913 12.18 31.40 -0.77
C GLY A 913 12.77 32.73 -1.26
N ALA A 914 13.85 33.15 -0.61
CA ALA A 914 14.58 34.39 -0.92
C ALA A 914 16.07 34.27 -0.55
N GLY A 915 16.86 35.31 -0.89
CA GLY A 915 18.29 35.39 -0.57
C GLY A 915 19.15 34.37 -1.34
N ARG A 916 20.31 34.03 -0.79
CA ARG A 916 21.29 33.12 -1.44
C ARG A 916 20.77 31.73 -1.77
N ARG A 917 19.76 31.25 -1.03
CA ARG A 917 19.15 29.92 -1.23
C ARG A 917 17.79 29.97 -1.94
N VAL A 918 17.47 31.06 -2.64
CA VAL A 918 16.27 31.13 -3.49
C VAL A 918 16.27 30.00 -4.53
N CYS A 919 15.11 29.49 -4.92
CA CYS A 919 15.02 28.41 -5.92
C CYS A 919 15.74 28.81 -7.23
N PRO A 920 16.69 27.99 -7.74
CA PRO A 920 17.33 28.27 -9.03
C PRO A 920 16.40 27.97 -10.21
N GLY A 921 15.48 27.01 -10.06
CA GLY A 921 14.55 26.58 -11.10
C GLY A 921 13.28 27.43 -11.25
N ILE A 922 13.22 28.62 -10.64
CA ILE A 922 12.01 29.46 -10.61
C ILE A 922 11.45 29.72 -12.01
N TYR A 923 12.30 30.09 -12.97
CA TYR A 923 11.90 30.40 -14.33
C TYR A 923 11.38 29.16 -15.08
N MET A 924 12.08 28.02 -14.96
CA MET A 924 11.62 26.75 -15.54
C MET A 924 10.26 26.31 -14.98
N ALA A 925 10.09 26.40 -13.66
CA ALA A 925 8.85 26.02 -12.99
C ALA A 925 7.66 26.89 -13.42
N THR A 926 7.82 28.23 -13.40
CA THR A 926 6.73 29.13 -13.77
C THR A 926 6.34 28.99 -15.23
N THR A 927 7.33 28.90 -16.12
CA THR A 927 7.08 28.70 -17.56
C THR A 927 6.32 27.41 -17.83
N MET A 928 6.70 26.31 -17.19
CA MET A 928 6.01 25.01 -17.35
C MET A 928 4.57 25.06 -16.81
N VAL A 929 4.38 25.58 -15.60
CA VAL A 929 3.06 25.68 -14.94
C VAL A 929 2.12 26.56 -15.76
N GLU A 930 2.57 27.76 -16.15
CA GLU A 930 1.74 28.72 -16.88
C GLU A 930 1.41 28.20 -18.29
N LEU A 931 2.37 27.64 -19.04
CA LEU A 931 2.12 27.06 -20.37
C LEU A 931 1.10 25.92 -20.33
N THR A 932 1.23 25.04 -19.34
CA THR A 932 0.34 23.88 -19.19
C THR A 932 -1.07 24.32 -18.83
N LEU A 933 -1.21 25.17 -17.80
CA LEU A 933 -2.52 25.70 -17.40
C LEU A 933 -3.18 26.48 -18.54
N ALA A 934 -2.41 27.29 -19.27
CA ALA A 934 -2.93 28.06 -20.40
C ALA A 934 -3.56 27.14 -21.47
N ASN A 935 -2.87 26.06 -21.85
CA ASN A 935 -3.39 25.12 -22.85
C ASN A 935 -4.56 24.28 -22.32
N LEU A 936 -4.52 23.82 -21.07
CA LEU A 936 -5.65 23.09 -20.47
C LEU A 936 -6.94 23.93 -20.41
N LEU A 937 -6.80 25.22 -20.06
CA LEU A 937 -7.92 26.16 -19.94
C LEU A 937 -8.39 26.68 -21.31
N LEU A 938 -7.49 26.76 -22.28
CA LEU A 938 -7.85 27.04 -23.67
C LEU A 938 -8.73 25.92 -24.24
N SER A 939 -8.23 24.68 -24.18
CA SER A 939 -8.77 23.53 -24.92
C SER A 939 -10.03 22.94 -24.30
N PHE A 940 -10.23 23.07 -22.98
CA PHE A 940 -11.32 22.41 -22.29
C PHE A 940 -12.15 23.35 -21.41
N ASP A 941 -13.45 23.12 -21.41
CA ASP A 941 -14.32 23.42 -20.29
C ASP A 941 -14.32 22.23 -19.32
N TRP A 942 -14.41 22.51 -18.02
CA TRP A 942 -14.22 21.49 -16.97
C TRP A 942 -15.50 21.27 -16.17
N LYS A 943 -15.86 20.00 -15.97
CA LYS A 943 -16.96 19.60 -15.08
C LYS A 943 -16.48 18.68 -13.98
N LEU A 944 -17.18 18.72 -12.85
CA LEU A 944 -17.01 17.74 -11.79
C LEU A 944 -17.69 16.42 -12.16
N PRO A 945 -17.09 15.26 -11.83
CA PRO A 945 -17.64 13.96 -12.17
C PRO A 945 -18.86 13.61 -11.30
N HIS A 946 -19.69 12.68 -11.77
CA HIS A 946 -20.75 12.02 -10.99
C HIS A 946 -21.76 12.95 -10.29
N GLY A 947 -21.99 14.16 -10.81
CA GLY A 947 -22.96 15.11 -10.22
C GLY A 947 -22.46 15.83 -8.96
N MET A 948 -21.16 15.76 -8.68
CA MET A 948 -20.52 16.54 -7.62
C MET A 948 -20.70 18.06 -7.84
N LYS A 949 -20.78 18.78 -6.73
CA LYS A 949 -20.79 20.25 -6.67
C LYS A 949 -19.42 20.77 -6.23
N GLU A 950 -19.19 22.07 -6.39
CA GLU A 950 -17.92 22.74 -6.07
C GLU A 950 -17.51 22.54 -4.59
N GLN A 951 -18.49 22.48 -3.70
CA GLN A 951 -18.28 22.23 -2.26
C GLN A 951 -17.83 20.79 -1.94
N ASP A 952 -18.04 19.85 -2.86
CA ASP A 952 -17.70 18.44 -2.66
C ASP A 952 -16.22 18.14 -3.02
N ILE A 953 -15.49 19.13 -3.56
CA ILE A 953 -14.06 19.02 -3.85
C ILE A 953 -13.30 18.99 -2.53
N ASP A 954 -12.71 17.84 -2.21
CA ASP A 954 -11.84 17.68 -1.05
C ASP A 954 -10.59 18.58 -1.16
N MET A 955 -10.39 19.51 -0.23
CA MET A 955 -9.23 20.40 -0.18
C MET A 955 -8.25 20.01 0.94
N GLU A 956 -8.31 18.78 1.46
CA GLU A 956 -7.37 18.29 2.46
C GLU A 956 -5.94 18.14 1.90
N GLU A 957 -4.97 18.39 2.78
CA GLU A 957 -3.54 18.31 2.53
C GLU A 957 -2.98 16.98 3.05
N ALA A 958 -2.02 16.40 2.34
CA ALA A 958 -1.19 15.30 2.81
C ALA A 958 0.22 15.80 3.23
N ALA A 959 0.81 15.13 4.21
CA ALA A 959 2.10 15.51 4.78
C ALA A 959 3.30 15.00 3.96
N GLY A 960 4.38 15.77 3.94
CA GLY A 960 5.63 15.42 3.26
C GLY A 960 6.64 16.57 3.26
N GLN A 961 7.79 16.36 2.59
CA GLN A 961 8.74 17.45 2.28
C GLN A 961 8.08 18.53 1.41
N THR A 962 7.19 18.08 0.52
CA THR A 962 6.21 18.89 -0.21
C THR A 962 4.80 18.55 0.28
N VAL A 963 3.90 19.53 0.26
CA VAL A 963 2.49 19.36 0.67
C VAL A 963 1.61 19.29 -0.58
N TYR A 964 0.95 18.16 -0.76
CA TYR A 964 0.10 17.88 -1.92
C TYR A 964 -1.36 17.65 -1.49
N LYS A 965 -2.27 17.69 -2.45
CA LYS A 965 -3.68 17.39 -2.23
C LYS A 965 -3.84 15.91 -1.84
N LYS A 966 -4.53 15.63 -0.73
CA LYS A 966 -4.65 14.30 -0.15
C LYS A 966 -5.37 13.32 -1.09
N SER A 967 -6.49 13.75 -1.66
CA SER A 967 -7.24 12.98 -2.65
C SER A 967 -6.90 13.45 -4.07
N PRO A 968 -6.65 12.56 -5.04
CA PRO A 968 -6.41 12.95 -6.43
C PRO A 968 -7.53 13.83 -6.99
N LEU A 969 -7.17 14.77 -7.87
CA LEU A 969 -8.15 15.65 -8.53
C LEU A 969 -8.67 14.97 -9.80
N CYS A 970 -9.94 14.58 -9.80
CA CYS A 970 -10.61 14.02 -10.98
C CYS A 970 -11.58 15.03 -11.59
N LEU A 971 -11.42 15.36 -12.88
CA LEU A 971 -12.29 16.27 -13.62
C LEU A 971 -12.70 15.67 -14.97
N VAL A 972 -13.86 16.07 -15.49
CA VAL A 972 -14.33 15.69 -16.83
C VAL A 972 -14.02 16.82 -17.81
N PRO A 973 -13.09 16.62 -18.77
CA PRO A 973 -12.81 17.61 -19.80
C PRO A 973 -13.91 17.61 -20.87
N ILE A 974 -14.31 18.80 -21.32
CA ILE A 974 -15.22 19.01 -22.45
C ILE A 974 -14.49 19.87 -23.46
N VAL A 975 -14.23 19.34 -24.66
CA VAL A 975 -13.58 20.11 -25.73
C VAL A 975 -14.36 21.40 -25.98
N HIS A 976 -13.66 22.53 -25.87
CA HIS A 976 -14.23 23.84 -26.19
C HIS A 976 -14.32 23.99 -27.71
N GLN A 977 -15.49 24.42 -28.21
CA GLN A 977 -15.76 24.59 -29.65
C GLN A 977 -15.35 25.95 -30.18
#